data_AF-A0A133KRW5-F1
#
_entry.id   AF-A0A133KRW5-F1
#
_cell.length_a   1.000
_cell.length_b   1.000
_cell.length_c   1.000
_cell.angle_alpha   90.00
_cell.angle_beta   90.00
_cell.angle_gamma   90.00
#
_symmetry.space_group_name_H-M   'P 1'
#
loop_
_entity.id
_entity.type
_entity.pdbx_description
1 polymer ?
#
loop_
_entity_poly.entity_id
_entity_poly.type
_entity_poly.pdbx_seq_one_letter_code
_entity_poly.pdbx_strand_id
1 'polypeptide(L)'
;MKDERGDKENPPGGDFSRTARRTMNMDTITGTTSTAHILRAEPDSRALPGGAWELASSLSVRATCRVYRGDGRGGWTNRTRERVMGARPPHGPWAIYLSDGSDYWLACFDLDAHDGDESSRRRAEADAARCAGLLRDAGLEPVICRSGPSGGMHVWASSLERVPAPLMRSIAMRMRLLLPSLDPTPLLNPRTGCARPPLSPHRDGGASVPVDGDPWTLDIPVARADAWERLDRTLRALTDRLTGPDTVPVREQDRAGAVLDADGMPWIPGDRRPLPARAQRLLDAPLPAGADASPVMFAILVSAARAHWRLHDMAGLLSRPGMTHAMSAGAGRGVRIPRPLTGPGGAMDVLGRDWERAVKAASRSGPRPGSDPGWRERSLSTLSAVTATLRAMRAGRVGFDMPGGASRLRVLTALCLLCARANRTDVQADVRRLALMCGVGRETARTALERLRADRWVTLERRGEGRSANRWALARKPGGMDALTVSCQGRSQVEHAPWSMLSDIAGRLSGWLSLCSHDLFQGPDRSRAEGNALADTYCDPLGTGPAPGLARLTRRLDTEAARLGKAGIGANRRDSYERERLAWAWWQAELTWMRSPAGTAKRRPRCAPPAGPSGPFPPMPRRRDGKVSWRQARIAARSNAESGFRGYNDRSASADGKRNQI
;
A
#
# COMPACT_ATOMS: atom_id res chain seq x y z
N MET A 1 -72.72 40.30 -17.69
CA MET A 1 -71.48 41.11 -17.71
C MET A 1 -70.33 40.14 -17.60
N LYS A 2 -69.91 39.64 -18.76
CA LYS A 2 -68.74 40.08 -19.55
C LYS A 2 -67.46 39.42 -18.99
N ASP A 3 -67.00 38.33 -19.61
CA ASP A 3 -66.21 38.29 -20.86
C ASP A 3 -64.75 38.70 -20.58
N GLU A 4 -63.69 37.95 -20.93
CA GLU A 4 -63.53 36.92 -21.95
C GLU A 4 -62.21 36.12 -21.80
N ARG A 5 -62.32 34.81 -22.10
CA ARG A 5 -61.50 33.92 -22.97
C ARG A 5 -59.99 33.76 -22.74
N GLY A 6 -59.38 32.56 -22.73
CA GLY A 6 -59.80 31.16 -23.02
C GLY A 6 -58.52 30.28 -23.11
N ASP A 7 -58.51 29.07 -22.50
CA ASP A 7 -58.54 27.72 -23.13
C ASP A 7 -57.44 27.44 -24.21
N LYS A 8 -56.76 26.29 -24.36
CA LYS A 8 -56.86 24.90 -23.86
C LYS A 8 -55.66 24.06 -24.40
N GLU A 9 -55.45 22.94 -23.72
CA GLU A 9 -54.78 21.64 -24.00
C GLU A 9 -54.27 21.21 -25.42
N ASN A 10 -53.09 20.53 -25.42
CA ASN A 10 -52.48 19.39 -26.20
C ASN A 10 -53.25 18.63 -27.34
N PRO A 11 -52.66 17.65 -28.11
CA PRO A 11 -51.32 17.32 -28.68
C PRO A 11 -51.46 16.89 -30.21
N PRO A 12 -50.85 15.83 -30.83
CA PRO A 12 -49.48 15.25 -30.96
C PRO A 12 -48.97 15.11 -32.45
N GLY A 13 -47.73 14.61 -32.67
CA GLY A 13 -47.39 13.73 -33.82
C GLY A 13 -46.33 14.21 -34.84
N GLY A 14 -45.34 13.35 -35.13
CA GLY A 14 -44.44 13.51 -36.29
C GLY A 14 -43.12 12.75 -36.19
N ASP A 15 -43.13 11.45 -36.50
CA ASP A 15 -41.94 10.61 -36.75
C ASP A 15 -41.52 10.74 -38.22
N PHE A 16 -40.24 11.03 -38.49
CA PHE A 16 -39.62 10.76 -39.79
C PHE A 16 -38.13 10.42 -39.62
N SER A 17 -37.84 9.15 -39.91
CA SER A 17 -36.50 8.61 -40.15
C SER A 17 -35.88 9.14 -41.45
N ARG A 18 -34.56 9.41 -41.46
CA ARG A 18 -33.62 8.92 -42.48
C ARG A 18 -32.15 9.33 -42.21
N THR A 19 -31.35 8.30 -41.98
CA THR A 19 -29.98 8.06 -42.44
C THR A 19 -29.36 9.07 -43.42
N ALA A 20 -28.15 9.56 -43.15
CA ALA A 20 -26.93 9.25 -43.92
C ALA A 20 -25.70 10.08 -43.48
N ARG A 21 -24.56 9.39 -43.42
CA ARG A 21 -23.20 9.88 -43.19
C ARG A 21 -22.70 10.80 -44.32
N ARG A 22 -21.82 11.76 -44.01
CA ARG A 22 -20.60 12.11 -44.78
C ARG A 22 -19.77 13.15 -44.01
N THR A 23 -18.68 12.72 -43.37
CA THR A 23 -17.26 12.89 -43.79
C THR A 23 -16.73 14.32 -43.64
N MET A 24 -15.87 14.49 -42.63
CA MET A 24 -14.90 15.57 -42.49
C MET A 24 -13.81 15.43 -43.57
N ASN A 25 -13.38 16.56 -44.15
CA ASN A 25 -12.09 16.70 -44.81
C ASN A 25 -11.27 17.75 -44.05
N MET A 26 -10.03 17.38 -43.73
CA MET A 26 -8.94 18.28 -43.38
C MET A 26 -8.44 18.99 -44.64
N ASP A 27 -8.00 20.24 -44.52
CA ASP A 27 -6.64 20.63 -44.93
C ASP A 27 -6.24 22.01 -44.38
N THR A 28 -5.20 21.97 -43.54
CA THR A 28 -3.96 22.79 -43.49
C THR A 28 -3.94 24.19 -44.11
N ILE A 29 -3.46 25.20 -43.35
CA ILE A 29 -2.50 26.23 -43.80
C ILE A 29 -1.69 26.73 -42.59
N THR A 30 -0.39 26.81 -42.82
CA THR A 30 0.77 27.24 -42.01
C THR A 30 0.86 28.75 -41.79
N GLY A 31 1.50 29.18 -40.68
CA GLY A 31 1.95 30.57 -40.50
C GLY A 31 2.70 30.82 -39.19
N THR A 32 4.03 30.88 -39.26
CA THR A 32 4.98 31.21 -38.20
C THR A 32 5.09 32.75 -38.02
N THR A 33 5.33 33.25 -36.79
CA THR A 33 6.41 34.23 -36.40
C THR A 33 6.04 35.19 -35.23
N SER A 34 6.86 35.09 -34.16
CA SER A 34 7.44 36.12 -33.26
C SER A 34 6.63 36.99 -32.26
N THR A 35 6.87 36.67 -30.98
CA THR A 35 7.45 37.50 -29.89
C THR A 35 7.10 38.98 -29.70
N ALA A 36 6.60 39.25 -28.47
CA ALA A 36 6.70 40.45 -27.63
C ALA A 36 5.89 41.72 -27.98
N HIS A 37 4.88 41.98 -27.14
CA HIS A 37 4.73 43.30 -26.50
C HIS A 37 4.20 43.14 -25.07
N ILE A 38 5.09 43.40 -24.12
CA ILE A 38 4.80 43.62 -22.71
C ILE A 38 4.25 45.05 -22.59
N LEU A 39 3.00 45.21 -22.15
CA LEU A 39 2.51 46.46 -21.60
C LEU A 39 1.93 46.20 -20.21
N ARG A 40 2.42 47.02 -19.28
CA ARG A 40 2.08 47.11 -17.87
C ARG A 40 0.57 47.34 -17.71
N ALA A 41 -0.07 46.50 -16.91
CA ALA A 41 -1.34 46.83 -16.26
C ALA A 41 -1.08 46.95 -14.76
N GLU A 42 -1.47 48.09 -14.21
CA GLU A 42 -1.54 48.40 -12.77
C GLU A 42 -2.35 47.32 -12.01
N PRO A 43 -2.07 47.11 -10.71
CA PRO A 43 -2.62 45.99 -9.96
C PRO A 43 -4.11 46.18 -9.70
N ASP A 44 -4.94 45.41 -10.40
CA ASP A 44 -6.39 45.43 -10.24
C ASP A 44 -6.83 44.77 -8.93
N SER A 45 -7.78 45.46 -8.31
CA SER A 45 -8.37 45.42 -6.97
C SER A 45 -9.02 44.11 -6.48
N ARG A 46 -8.57 42.92 -6.92
CA ARG A 46 -9.10 41.61 -6.46
C ARG A 46 -8.40 40.99 -5.25
N ALA A 47 -7.53 41.74 -4.57
CA ALA A 47 -6.97 41.34 -3.29
C ALA A 47 -8.00 41.54 -2.15
N LEU A 48 -9.04 40.69 -2.08
CA LEU A 48 -9.92 40.59 -0.91
C LEU A 48 -9.87 39.17 -0.31
N PRO A 49 -9.90 39.02 1.04
CA PRO A 49 -9.68 37.77 1.76
C PRO A 49 -10.62 36.59 1.44
N GLY A 50 -11.71 36.82 0.68
CA GLY A 50 -12.69 35.80 0.32
C GLY A 50 -12.12 34.70 -0.58
N GLY A 51 -11.46 35.07 -1.68
CA GLY A 51 -10.95 34.11 -2.66
C GLY A 51 -9.78 33.27 -2.16
N ALA A 52 -8.92 33.82 -1.29
CA ALA A 52 -7.78 33.08 -0.75
C ALA A 52 -8.19 31.95 0.20
N TRP A 53 -9.21 32.20 1.04
CA TRP A 53 -9.73 31.18 1.94
C TRP A 53 -10.60 30.16 1.22
N GLU A 54 -11.38 30.60 0.22
CA GLU A 54 -12.16 29.73 -0.64
C GLU A 54 -11.27 28.76 -1.43
N LEU A 55 -10.25 29.29 -2.12
CA LEU A 55 -9.27 28.48 -2.83
C LEU A 55 -8.54 27.51 -1.88
N ALA A 56 -8.07 27.99 -0.71
CA ALA A 56 -7.42 27.12 0.26
C ALA A 56 -8.35 26.01 0.79
N SER A 57 -9.65 26.31 0.95
CA SER A 57 -10.64 25.33 1.39
C SER A 57 -10.95 24.30 0.31
N SER A 58 -11.00 24.72 -0.96
CA SER A 58 -11.20 23.81 -2.10
C SER A 58 -10.00 22.90 -2.33
N LEU A 59 -8.79 23.47 -2.30
CA LEU A 59 -7.54 22.72 -2.46
C LEU A 59 -7.21 21.81 -1.28
N SER A 60 -7.76 22.06 -0.08
CA SER A 60 -7.37 21.31 1.11
C SER A 60 -7.83 19.86 1.03
N VAL A 61 -6.85 18.95 1.08
CA VAL A 61 -7.11 17.50 1.08
C VAL A 61 -7.41 16.94 2.47
N ARG A 62 -7.40 17.79 3.49
CA ARG A 62 -7.76 17.45 4.88
C ARG A 62 -8.78 18.43 5.44
N ALA A 63 -9.55 17.97 6.42
CA ALA A 63 -10.43 18.83 7.21
C ALA A 63 -9.67 19.79 8.14
N THR A 64 -8.34 19.70 8.22
CA THR A 64 -7.48 20.54 9.05
C THR A 64 -6.42 21.26 8.22
N CYS A 65 -6.03 22.44 8.69
CA CYS A 65 -4.90 23.22 8.16
C CYS A 65 -3.93 23.58 9.29
N ARG A 66 -2.73 24.05 8.94
CA ARG A 66 -1.76 24.57 9.90
C ARG A 66 -1.84 26.08 9.96
N VAL A 67 -1.99 26.63 11.16
CA VAL A 67 -2.06 28.06 11.41
C VAL A 67 -0.84 28.50 12.22
N TYR A 68 -0.20 29.58 11.81
CA TYR A 68 0.97 30.14 12.48
C TYR A 68 0.58 30.71 13.85
N ARG A 69 1.44 30.57 14.85
CA ARG A 69 1.24 31.16 16.18
C ARG A 69 1.77 32.58 16.21
N GLY A 70 0.95 33.50 16.71
CA GLY A 70 1.38 34.87 16.97
C GLY A 70 2.50 34.92 18.01
N ASP A 71 3.38 35.89 17.87
CA ASP A 71 4.49 36.14 18.80
C ASP A 71 4.09 36.99 20.03
N GLY A 72 2.83 37.44 20.08
CA GLY A 72 2.29 38.30 21.13
C GLY A 72 2.55 39.80 20.92
N ARG A 73 3.21 40.20 19.83
CA ARG A 73 3.58 41.58 19.48
C ARG A 73 3.03 42.03 18.13
N GLY A 74 2.08 41.27 17.57
CA GLY A 74 1.48 41.51 16.25
C GLY A 74 2.20 40.81 15.10
N GLY A 75 3.29 40.09 15.35
CA GLY A 75 4.00 39.25 14.39
C GLY A 75 3.66 37.77 14.53
N TRP A 76 4.30 36.93 13.70
CA TRP A 76 4.03 35.50 13.60
C TRP A 76 5.32 34.68 13.70
N THR A 77 5.26 33.57 14.43
CA THR A 77 6.38 32.63 14.61
C THR A 77 6.30 31.46 13.64
N ASN A 78 7.42 30.78 13.39
CA ASN A 78 7.44 29.53 12.59
C ASN A 78 6.75 28.33 13.30
N ARG A 79 6.29 28.50 14.54
CA ARG A 79 5.52 27.45 15.23
C ARG A 79 4.08 27.46 14.73
N THR A 80 3.65 26.32 14.20
CA THR A 80 2.27 26.15 13.73
C THR A 80 1.46 25.29 14.69
N ARG A 81 0.13 25.45 14.67
CA ARG A 81 -0.82 24.55 15.31
C ARG A 81 -1.83 24.06 14.28
N GLU A 82 -2.32 22.85 14.47
CA GLU A 82 -3.38 22.31 13.63
C GLU A 82 -4.72 22.93 14.03
N ARG A 83 -5.56 23.24 13.04
CA ARG A 83 -6.90 23.82 13.22
C ARG A 83 -7.86 23.23 12.19
N VAL A 84 -9.07 22.88 12.62
CA VAL A 84 -10.17 22.48 11.72
C VAL A 84 -10.53 23.64 10.80
N MET A 85 -10.67 23.34 9.51
CA MET A 85 -11.11 24.31 8.51
C MET A 85 -12.60 24.59 8.69
N GLY A 86 -12.97 25.88 8.72
CA GLY A 86 -14.36 26.32 8.84
C GLY A 86 -14.70 27.37 7.79
N ALA A 87 -15.94 27.87 7.82
CA ALA A 87 -16.45 28.81 6.82
C ALA A 87 -15.72 30.17 6.77
N ARG A 88 -14.92 30.51 7.77
CA ARG A 88 -14.14 31.76 7.83
C ARG A 88 -12.65 31.49 7.99
N PRO A 89 -11.78 32.33 7.40
CA PRO A 89 -10.34 32.18 7.54
C PRO A 89 -9.87 32.32 9.00
N PRO A 90 -8.77 31.66 9.37
CA PRO A 90 -8.10 31.92 10.62
C PRO A 90 -7.50 33.34 10.62
N HIS A 91 -7.36 33.93 11.81
CA HIS A 91 -6.79 35.27 11.97
C HIS A 91 -5.31 35.38 11.52
N GLY A 92 -4.57 34.28 11.50
CA GLY A 92 -3.15 34.26 11.15
C GLY A 92 -2.86 33.50 9.86
N PRO A 93 -1.64 33.63 9.32
CA PRO A 93 -1.16 32.87 8.18
C PRO A 93 -1.47 31.37 8.31
N TRP A 94 -1.78 30.74 7.18
CA TRP A 94 -2.13 29.33 7.13
C TRP A 94 -1.37 28.59 6.02
N ALA A 95 -1.24 27.29 6.21
CA ALA A 95 -0.73 26.34 5.22
C ALA A 95 -1.67 25.14 5.13
N ILE A 96 -1.86 24.62 3.93
CA ILE A 96 -2.67 23.41 3.68
C ILE A 96 -1.75 22.21 3.54
N TYR A 97 -2.25 21.04 3.92
CA TYR A 97 -1.52 19.79 3.71
C TYR A 97 -1.50 19.44 2.22
N LEU A 98 -0.37 18.95 1.75
CA LEU A 98 -0.22 18.52 0.35
C LEU A 98 -0.73 17.09 0.11
N SER A 99 -0.98 16.36 1.19
CA SER A 99 -1.32 14.94 1.19
C SER A 99 -2.45 14.63 2.17
N ASP A 100 -3.17 13.54 1.94
CA ASP A 100 -4.21 13.03 2.85
C ASP A 100 -3.65 12.33 4.11
N GLY A 101 -2.32 12.31 4.27
CA GLY A 101 -1.60 11.60 5.32
C GLY A 101 -0.89 10.35 4.82
N SER A 102 -1.21 9.92 3.60
CA SER A 102 -0.57 8.82 2.88
C SER A 102 0.01 9.26 1.54
N ASP A 103 -0.82 9.78 0.63
CA ASP A 103 -0.46 10.11 -0.74
C ASP A 103 -0.72 11.59 -1.04
N TYR A 104 0.06 12.15 -1.97
CA TYR A 104 -0.01 13.56 -2.35
C TYR A 104 -1.12 13.79 -3.37
N TRP A 105 -1.82 14.90 -3.22
CA TRP A 105 -2.81 15.38 -4.19
C TRP A 105 -2.35 16.68 -4.84
N LEU A 106 -1.52 17.42 -4.11
CA LEU A 106 -0.86 18.64 -4.53
C LEU A 106 0.64 18.43 -4.41
N ALA A 107 1.41 18.97 -5.34
CA ALA A 107 2.83 19.23 -5.14
C ALA A 107 3.05 20.73 -5.04
N CYS A 108 3.86 21.12 -4.06
CA CYS A 108 4.43 22.46 -3.98
C CYS A 108 5.95 22.29 -3.90
N PHE A 109 6.65 22.73 -4.94
CA PHE A 109 8.09 22.84 -4.95
C PHE A 109 8.47 24.20 -4.37
N ASP A 110 9.05 24.19 -3.16
CA ASP A 110 9.39 25.39 -2.40
C ASP A 110 10.84 25.80 -2.69
N LEU A 111 11.05 26.91 -3.40
CA LEU A 111 12.35 27.38 -3.87
C LEU A 111 12.75 28.61 -3.08
N ASP A 112 13.74 28.45 -2.20
CA ASP A 112 14.13 29.43 -1.22
C ASP A 112 15.21 30.39 -1.73
N ALA A 113 15.01 31.68 -1.48
CA ALA A 113 16.05 32.71 -1.58
C ALA A 113 16.77 32.85 -0.22
N HIS A 114 17.53 31.83 0.19
CA HIS A 114 18.09 31.69 1.54
C HIS A 114 18.95 32.87 2.03
N ASP A 115 19.66 33.55 1.13
CA ASP A 115 20.61 34.62 1.48
C ASP A 115 19.97 36.01 1.47
N GLY A 116 18.72 36.14 1.00
CA GLY A 116 17.97 37.40 0.95
C GLY A 116 18.55 38.48 0.03
N ASP A 117 19.59 38.15 -0.73
CA ASP A 117 20.25 39.01 -1.70
C ASP A 117 19.65 38.88 -3.12
N GLU A 118 19.99 39.81 -4.01
CA GLU A 118 19.50 39.81 -5.39
C GLU A 118 19.93 38.55 -6.17
N SER A 119 21.10 37.98 -5.84
CA SER A 119 21.62 36.79 -6.50
C SER A 119 20.81 35.54 -6.16
N SER A 120 20.42 35.36 -4.90
CA SER A 120 19.58 34.24 -4.44
C SER A 120 18.16 34.33 -4.97
N ARG A 121 17.59 35.54 -5.08
CA ARG A 121 16.28 35.76 -5.72
C ARG A 121 16.30 35.35 -7.19
N ARG A 122 17.30 35.80 -7.96
CA ARG A 122 17.44 35.40 -9.37
C ARG A 122 17.65 33.89 -9.55
N ARG A 123 18.38 33.24 -8.63
CA ARG A 123 18.50 31.77 -8.63
C ARG A 123 17.15 31.09 -8.39
N ALA A 124 16.38 31.53 -7.40
CA ALA A 124 15.06 30.97 -7.11
C ALA A 124 14.08 31.16 -8.28
N GLU A 125 14.10 32.32 -8.95
CA GLU A 125 13.30 32.58 -10.15
C GLU A 125 13.71 31.69 -11.34
N ALA A 126 15.01 31.53 -11.58
CA ALA A 126 15.52 30.66 -12.64
C ALA A 126 15.19 29.18 -12.39
N ASP A 127 15.37 28.71 -11.16
CA ASP A 127 15.02 27.35 -10.77
C ASP A 127 13.50 27.12 -10.82
N ALA A 128 12.68 28.13 -10.47
CA ALA A 128 11.22 28.07 -10.61
C ALA A 128 10.79 27.92 -12.07
N ALA A 129 11.38 28.72 -12.97
CA ALA A 129 11.11 28.62 -14.41
C ALA A 129 11.51 27.24 -14.96
N ARG A 130 12.66 26.71 -14.52
CA ARG A 130 13.13 25.38 -14.91
C ARG A 130 12.24 24.26 -14.35
N CYS A 131 11.80 24.38 -13.10
CA CYS A 131 10.85 23.47 -12.48
C CYS A 131 9.53 23.44 -13.27
N ALA A 132 8.98 24.61 -13.58
CA ALA A 132 7.76 24.73 -14.37
C ALA A 132 7.91 24.15 -15.78
N GLY A 133 9.05 24.37 -16.45
CA GLY A 133 9.36 23.73 -17.74
C GLY A 133 9.29 22.21 -17.68
N LEU A 134 9.98 21.60 -16.69
CA LEU A 134 9.96 20.16 -16.49
C LEU A 134 8.55 19.61 -16.21
N LEU A 135 7.73 20.36 -15.46
CA LEU A 135 6.33 20.01 -15.19
C LEU A 135 5.48 20.07 -16.47
N ARG A 136 5.62 21.13 -17.27
CA ARG A 136 4.90 21.27 -18.56
C ARG A 136 5.28 20.18 -19.55
N ASP A 137 6.56 19.86 -19.68
CA ASP A 137 7.04 18.78 -20.55
C ASP A 137 6.46 17.42 -20.15
N ALA A 138 6.18 17.23 -18.86
CA ALA A 138 5.54 16.04 -18.35
C ALA A 138 4.00 16.03 -18.55
N GLY A 139 3.41 17.14 -18.98
CA GLY A 139 1.97 17.33 -19.16
C GLY A 139 1.24 17.76 -17.88
N LEU A 140 1.95 18.36 -16.92
CA LEU A 140 1.37 19.03 -15.76
C LEU A 140 1.20 20.52 -16.04
N GLU A 141 0.19 21.13 -15.43
CA GLU A 141 -0.06 22.57 -15.53
C GLU A 141 0.47 23.26 -14.25
N PRO A 142 1.65 23.90 -14.30
CA PRO A 142 2.23 24.53 -13.12
C PRO A 142 1.66 25.92 -12.88
N VAL A 143 1.45 26.26 -11.60
CA VAL A 143 1.17 27.62 -11.13
C VAL A 143 2.36 28.11 -10.33
N ILE A 144 2.99 29.18 -10.79
CA ILE A 144 4.15 29.80 -10.13
C ILE A 144 3.66 30.92 -9.25
N CYS A 145 4.03 30.91 -7.97
CA CYS A 145 3.72 31.95 -7.01
C CYS A 145 4.98 32.53 -6.39
N ARG A 146 5.05 33.84 -6.24
CA ARG A 146 6.00 34.49 -5.33
C ARG A 146 5.48 34.31 -3.91
N SER A 147 6.21 33.57 -3.08
CA SER A 147 5.70 33.04 -1.81
C SER A 147 5.76 34.02 -0.64
N GLY A 148 6.52 35.11 -0.77
CA GLY A 148 6.67 36.15 0.25
C GLY A 148 7.69 37.24 -0.12
N PRO A 149 7.88 38.25 0.74
CA PRO A 149 8.73 39.42 0.48
C PRO A 149 10.23 39.11 0.44
N SER A 150 10.66 37.93 0.93
CA SER A 150 12.05 37.48 0.84
C SER A 150 12.47 37.12 -0.59
N GLY A 151 11.52 36.87 -1.49
CA GLY A 151 11.78 36.47 -2.89
C GLY A 151 11.81 34.96 -3.11
N GLY A 152 11.28 34.16 -2.17
CA GLY A 152 11.05 32.73 -2.39
C GLY A 152 9.93 32.47 -3.40
N MET A 153 10.01 31.34 -4.10
CA MET A 153 9.10 30.95 -5.18
C MET A 153 8.46 29.59 -4.87
N HIS A 154 7.15 29.47 -5.05
CA HIS A 154 6.45 28.19 -5.01
C HIS A 154 6.03 27.81 -6.43
N VAL A 155 6.34 26.59 -6.86
CA VAL A 155 5.75 26.02 -8.08
C VAL A 155 4.77 24.93 -7.68
N TRP A 156 3.49 25.17 -7.95
CA TRP A 156 2.39 24.27 -7.64
C TRP A 156 2.01 23.47 -8.86
N ALA A 157 1.65 22.21 -8.66
CA ALA A 157 0.97 21.40 -9.67
C ALA A 157 0.09 20.36 -8.99
N SER A 158 -1.00 19.99 -9.64
CA SER A 158 -1.93 18.96 -9.17
C SER A 158 -2.30 18.02 -10.30
N SER A 159 -2.97 16.92 -9.96
CA SER A 159 -3.47 15.96 -10.94
C SER A 159 -4.78 15.35 -10.48
N LEU A 160 -5.56 14.85 -11.43
CA LEU A 160 -6.80 14.12 -11.17
C LEU A 160 -6.56 12.95 -10.22
N GLU A 161 -5.41 12.29 -10.33
CA GLU A 161 -4.94 11.20 -9.49
C GLU A 161 -4.05 11.64 -8.33
N ARG A 162 -4.10 10.88 -7.22
CA ARG A 162 -3.10 11.01 -6.15
C ARG A 162 -1.75 10.44 -6.59
N VAL A 163 -0.70 11.10 -6.14
CA VAL A 163 0.71 10.76 -6.36
C VAL A 163 1.24 10.00 -5.14
N PRO A 164 1.69 8.74 -5.31
CA PRO A 164 2.22 7.96 -4.20
C PRO A 164 3.39 8.68 -3.50
N ALA A 165 3.42 8.65 -2.17
CA ALA A 165 4.50 9.29 -1.42
C ALA A 165 5.93 8.86 -1.82
N PRO A 166 6.22 7.58 -2.17
CA PRO A 166 7.53 7.20 -2.69
C PRO A 166 7.88 7.85 -4.04
N LEU A 167 6.90 8.00 -4.94
CA LEU A 167 7.08 8.68 -6.22
C LEU A 167 7.34 10.16 -6.02
N MET A 168 6.52 10.82 -5.20
CA MET A 168 6.71 12.23 -4.86
C MET A 168 8.06 12.48 -4.19
N ARG A 169 8.50 11.58 -3.29
CA ARG A 169 9.85 11.63 -2.69
C ARG A 169 10.95 11.47 -3.74
N SER A 170 10.80 10.57 -4.70
CA SER A 170 11.77 10.40 -5.80
C SER A 170 11.89 11.68 -6.62
N ILE A 171 10.75 12.26 -7.02
CA ILE A 171 10.67 13.51 -7.76
C ILE A 171 11.32 14.64 -6.97
N ALA A 172 10.94 14.83 -5.70
CA ALA A 172 11.48 15.89 -4.85
C ALA A 172 13.01 15.78 -4.67
N MET A 173 13.52 14.57 -4.41
CA MET A 173 14.96 14.36 -4.25
C MET A 173 15.74 14.55 -5.55
N ARG A 174 15.18 14.16 -6.71
CA ARG A 174 15.85 14.37 -8.01
C ARG A 174 15.76 15.81 -8.48
N MET A 175 14.63 16.47 -8.25
CA MET A 175 14.49 17.91 -8.45
C MET A 175 15.50 18.66 -7.58
N ARG A 176 15.74 18.25 -6.33
CA ARG A 176 16.77 18.86 -5.47
C ARG A 176 18.19 18.76 -6.04
N LEU A 177 18.52 17.67 -6.73
CA LEU A 177 19.81 17.53 -7.41
C LEU A 177 19.95 18.49 -8.60
N LEU A 178 18.82 18.84 -9.23
CA LEU A 178 18.78 19.69 -10.41
C LEU A 178 18.57 21.17 -10.09
N LEU A 179 17.93 21.50 -8.95
CA LEU A 179 17.45 22.83 -8.56
C LEU A 179 18.05 23.19 -7.18
N PRO A 180 19.20 23.88 -7.14
CA PRO A 180 19.91 24.18 -5.90
C PRO A 180 19.13 25.01 -4.87
N SER A 181 18.09 25.75 -5.27
CA SER A 181 17.25 26.52 -4.36
C SER A 181 16.07 25.74 -3.76
N LEU A 182 15.79 24.52 -4.22
CA LEU A 182 14.62 23.76 -3.77
C LEU A 182 14.77 23.22 -2.34
N ASP A 183 13.84 23.53 -1.42
CA ASP A 183 13.60 22.75 -0.21
C ASP A 183 12.64 21.58 -0.52
N PRO A 184 13.12 20.32 -0.51
CA PRO A 184 12.26 19.19 -0.80
C PRO A 184 11.33 18.85 0.37
N THR A 185 11.56 19.39 1.58
CA THR A 185 10.93 18.97 2.85
C THR A 185 9.41 18.87 2.78
N PRO A 186 8.66 19.83 2.18
CA PRO A 186 7.21 19.74 2.07
C PRO A 186 6.72 18.48 1.34
N LEU A 187 7.56 17.89 0.47
CA LEU A 187 7.26 16.74 -0.38
C LEU A 187 7.84 15.41 0.15
N LEU A 188 8.57 15.41 1.28
CA LEU A 188 9.24 14.21 1.80
C LEU A 188 8.42 13.39 2.80
N ASN A 189 7.50 14.02 3.51
CA ASN A 189 6.70 13.38 4.56
C ASN A 189 5.21 13.71 4.38
N PRO A 190 4.37 12.76 3.90
CA PRO A 190 2.96 13.04 3.65
C PRO A 190 2.23 13.47 4.93
N ARG A 191 2.58 12.95 6.10
CA ARG A 191 1.89 13.31 7.36
C ARG A 191 2.02 14.78 7.73
N THR A 192 3.18 15.37 7.47
CA THR A 192 3.54 16.72 7.97
C THR A 192 3.74 17.75 6.87
N GLY A 193 3.91 17.33 5.61
CA GLY A 193 4.13 18.18 4.45
C GLY A 193 2.95 19.11 4.21
N CYS A 194 3.22 20.40 4.31
CA CYS A 194 2.25 21.46 4.08
C CYS A 194 2.94 22.66 3.45
N ALA A 195 2.22 23.41 2.64
CA ALA A 195 2.71 24.65 2.06
C ALA A 195 1.60 25.71 2.05
N ARG A 196 2.01 26.98 1.95
CA ARG A 196 1.09 28.12 1.88
C ARG A 196 0.49 28.18 0.47
N PRO A 197 -0.82 27.94 0.29
CA PRO A 197 -1.43 27.91 -1.04
C PRO A 197 -1.37 29.30 -1.71
N PRO A 198 -1.60 29.40 -3.03
CA PRO A 198 -1.73 30.68 -3.71
C PRO A 198 -2.71 31.63 -3.01
N LEU A 199 -2.45 32.93 -3.06
CA LEU A 199 -3.24 34.00 -2.44
C LEU A 199 -3.22 34.05 -0.90
N SER A 200 -2.67 33.04 -0.21
CA SER A 200 -2.65 33.00 1.25
C SER A 200 -1.66 34.01 1.88
N PRO A 201 -1.96 34.54 3.08
CA PRO A 201 -1.13 35.56 3.73
C PRO A 201 0.21 34.99 4.23
N HIS A 202 1.23 35.85 4.23
CA HIS A 202 2.58 35.53 4.67
C HIS A 202 2.86 36.05 6.10
N ARG A 203 3.71 35.34 6.85
CA ARG A 203 4.05 35.70 8.25
C ARG A 203 4.78 37.03 8.39
N ASP A 204 5.60 37.37 7.40
CA ASP A 204 6.41 38.59 7.38
C ASP A 204 5.69 39.74 6.63
N GLY A 205 4.36 39.60 6.41
CA GLY A 205 3.54 40.56 5.66
C GLY A 205 3.39 40.20 4.18
N GLY A 206 2.29 40.67 3.57
CA GLY A 206 1.91 40.36 2.18
C GLY A 206 1.19 39.01 2.03
N ALA A 207 1.09 38.54 0.78
CA ALA A 207 0.45 37.27 0.42
C ALA A 207 1.26 36.53 -0.65
N SER A 208 0.98 35.24 -0.83
CA SER A 208 1.48 34.44 -1.95
C SER A 208 0.84 34.94 -3.24
N VAL A 209 1.64 35.50 -4.17
CA VAL A 209 1.13 36.14 -5.40
C VAL A 209 1.40 35.24 -6.60
N PRO A 210 0.38 34.77 -7.33
CA PRO A 210 0.55 34.07 -8.61
C PRO A 210 1.27 34.98 -9.62
N VAL A 211 2.31 34.46 -10.26
CA VAL A 211 3.12 35.16 -11.26
C VAL A 211 2.93 34.54 -12.65
N ASP A 212 2.62 33.24 -12.71
CA ASP A 212 2.35 32.50 -13.95
C ASP A 212 1.38 31.34 -13.65
N GLY A 213 0.41 31.12 -14.55
CA GLY A 213 -0.69 30.16 -14.38
C GLY A 213 -1.86 30.67 -13.52
N ASP A 214 -3.05 30.13 -13.75
CA ASP A 214 -4.24 30.42 -12.94
C ASP A 214 -4.31 29.46 -11.72
N PRO A 215 -4.30 29.97 -10.47
CA PRO A 215 -4.40 29.14 -9.27
C PRO A 215 -5.59 28.18 -9.23
N TRP A 216 -6.71 28.51 -9.87
CA TRP A 216 -7.91 27.68 -9.86
C TRP A 216 -7.74 26.39 -10.70
N THR A 217 -6.76 26.35 -11.60
CA THR A 217 -6.39 25.10 -12.32
C THR A 217 -5.93 24.01 -11.38
N LEU A 218 -5.42 24.37 -10.19
CA LEU A 218 -5.00 23.40 -9.18
C LEU A 218 -6.18 22.64 -8.58
N ASP A 219 -7.37 23.25 -8.56
CA ASP A 219 -8.61 22.68 -8.02
C ASP A 219 -9.31 21.78 -9.04
N ILE A 220 -9.14 22.09 -10.33
CA ILE A 220 -9.73 21.34 -11.45
C ILE A 220 -8.63 20.86 -12.41
N PRO A 221 -7.69 20.00 -11.95
CA PRO A 221 -6.61 19.58 -12.82
C PRO A 221 -7.09 18.70 -13.96
N VAL A 222 -6.49 18.87 -15.13
CA VAL A 222 -6.69 17.97 -16.28
C VAL A 222 -5.64 16.87 -16.36
N ALA A 223 -4.47 17.11 -15.74
CA ALA A 223 -3.34 16.19 -15.75
C ALA A 223 -3.65 14.89 -14.98
N ARG A 224 -3.21 13.76 -15.52
CA ARG A 224 -3.36 12.42 -14.92
C ARG A 224 -2.07 12.01 -14.19
N ALA A 225 -2.14 10.97 -13.34
CA ALA A 225 -0.98 10.51 -12.56
C ALA A 225 0.25 10.13 -13.40
N ASP A 226 0.03 9.68 -14.64
CA ASP A 226 1.09 9.32 -15.58
C ASP A 226 2.00 10.51 -15.93
N ALA A 227 1.54 11.75 -15.76
CA ALA A 227 2.34 12.95 -15.89
C ALA A 227 3.45 13.01 -14.83
N TRP A 228 3.17 12.66 -13.58
CA TRP A 228 4.18 12.60 -12.53
C TRP A 228 5.20 11.47 -12.76
N GLU A 229 4.78 10.37 -13.37
CA GLU A 229 5.69 9.27 -13.74
C GLU A 229 6.56 9.61 -14.96
N ARG A 230 6.01 10.36 -15.93
CA ARG A 230 6.80 10.97 -17.01
C ARG A 230 7.85 11.89 -16.42
N LEU A 231 7.47 12.76 -15.49
CA LEU A 231 8.38 13.65 -14.79
C LEU A 231 9.49 12.86 -14.09
N ASP A 232 9.15 11.87 -13.25
CA ASP A 232 10.15 11.06 -12.54
C ASP A 232 11.09 10.30 -13.50
N ARG A 233 10.59 9.81 -14.64
CA ARG A 233 11.44 9.19 -15.68
C ARG A 233 12.40 10.19 -16.33
N THR A 234 11.91 11.37 -16.70
CA THR A 234 12.76 12.45 -17.24
C THR A 234 13.82 12.86 -16.23
N LEU A 235 13.41 13.05 -14.97
CA LEU A 235 14.33 13.38 -13.86
C LEU A 235 15.37 12.29 -13.64
N ARG A 236 14.98 11.01 -13.64
CA ARG A 236 15.92 9.87 -13.58
C ARG A 236 16.95 9.96 -14.67
N ALA A 237 16.52 10.05 -15.93
CA ALA A 237 17.42 10.13 -17.08
C ALA A 237 18.38 11.33 -17.00
N LEU A 238 17.92 12.47 -16.50
CA LEU A 238 18.77 13.66 -16.29
C LEU A 238 19.77 13.46 -15.16
N THR A 239 19.33 12.92 -14.02
CA THR A 239 20.19 12.74 -12.84
C THR A 239 21.16 11.56 -12.98
N ASP A 240 20.78 10.49 -13.68
CA ASP A 240 21.65 9.33 -13.90
C ASP A 240 22.83 9.69 -14.83
N ARG A 241 22.71 10.76 -15.63
CA ARG A 241 23.83 11.37 -16.37
C ARG A 241 24.75 12.21 -15.48
N LEU A 242 24.24 12.72 -14.36
CA LEU A 242 24.99 13.51 -13.39
C LEU A 242 25.70 12.63 -12.35
N THR A 243 25.13 11.46 -12.03
CA THR A 243 25.68 10.48 -11.11
C THR A 243 26.14 9.26 -11.89
N GLY A 244 27.42 9.20 -12.28
CA GLY A 244 28.02 7.97 -12.83
C GLY A 244 27.81 6.75 -11.92
N PRO A 245 28.04 5.51 -12.40
CA PRO A 245 27.59 4.30 -11.73
C PRO A 245 28.43 4.00 -10.49
N ASP A 246 28.09 4.60 -9.35
CA ASP A 246 28.44 4.07 -8.03
C ASP A 246 27.43 4.50 -6.93
N THR A 247 26.74 3.46 -6.42
CA THR A 247 26.12 3.28 -5.09
C THR A 247 25.36 4.42 -4.40
N VAL A 248 24.01 4.33 -4.36
CA VAL A 248 23.20 4.65 -3.16
C VAL A 248 22.00 3.68 -3.04
N PRO A 249 21.78 3.02 -1.88
CA PRO A 249 20.70 2.05 -1.71
C PRO A 249 19.33 2.73 -1.49
N VAL A 250 18.34 2.27 -2.25
CA VAL A 250 16.93 2.66 -2.12
C VAL A 250 16.36 2.10 -0.80
N ARG A 251 15.79 2.98 0.03
CA ARG A 251 15.05 2.61 1.25
C ARG A 251 13.60 2.23 0.92
N GLU A 252 13.36 0.93 0.76
CA GLU A 252 12.03 0.34 0.95
C GLU A 252 11.65 0.37 2.43
N GLN A 253 10.53 1.03 2.76
CA GLN A 253 9.94 1.00 4.09
C GLN A 253 8.44 0.75 3.93
N ASP A 254 8.02 -0.49 4.21
CA ASP A 254 7.00 -0.82 5.22
C ASP A 254 6.63 -2.31 5.08
N ARG A 255 7.08 -3.14 6.04
CA ARG A 255 6.46 -4.42 6.47
C ARG A 255 7.26 -5.12 7.56
N ALA A 256 6.87 -4.88 8.82
CA ALA A 256 6.92 -5.71 10.05
C ALA A 256 6.90 -4.72 11.24
N GLY A 257 5.94 -4.75 12.18
CA GLY A 257 5.75 -5.81 13.17
C GLY A 257 6.20 -5.41 14.60
N ALA A 258 6.33 -4.11 14.91
CA ALA A 258 6.59 -3.64 16.29
C ALA A 258 5.27 -3.51 17.07
N VAL A 259 5.24 -4.05 18.29
CA VAL A 259 4.13 -3.94 19.24
C VAL A 259 4.60 -3.12 20.43
N LEU A 260 3.71 -2.42 21.14
CA LEU A 260 4.05 -1.70 22.36
C LEU A 260 4.09 -2.66 23.57
N ASP A 261 5.06 -2.51 24.47
CA ASP A 261 5.08 -3.21 25.76
C ASP A 261 4.19 -2.50 26.80
N ALA A 262 4.18 -3.02 28.04
CA ALA A 262 3.37 -2.48 29.14
C ALA A 262 3.77 -1.04 29.53
N ASP A 263 4.99 -0.62 29.19
CA ASP A 263 5.53 0.72 29.45
C ASP A 263 5.30 1.66 28.25
N GLY A 264 4.59 1.19 27.21
CA GLY A 264 4.27 1.96 26.01
C GLY A 264 5.41 2.05 25.00
N MET A 265 6.48 1.27 25.15
CA MET A 265 7.65 1.32 24.27
C MET A 265 7.58 0.25 23.19
N PRO A 266 8.01 0.55 21.95
CA PRO A 266 7.97 -0.43 20.87
C PRO A 266 8.99 -1.55 21.10
N TRP A 267 8.62 -2.78 20.80
CA TRP A 267 9.52 -3.94 20.80
C TRP A 267 9.09 -4.96 19.74
N ILE A 268 9.92 -5.97 19.49
CA ILE A 268 9.65 -7.03 18.50
C ILE A 268 9.25 -8.32 19.24
N PRO A 269 7.99 -8.78 19.13
CA PRO A 269 7.51 -10.00 19.81
C PRO A 269 8.37 -11.24 19.54
N GLY A 270 8.67 -12.01 20.58
CA GLY A 270 9.37 -13.30 20.51
C GLY A 270 10.10 -13.65 21.82
N ASP A 271 10.70 -14.84 21.88
CA ASP A 271 11.46 -15.30 23.04
C ASP A 271 12.81 -14.58 23.14
N ARG A 272 13.13 -14.06 24.33
CA ARG A 272 14.38 -13.33 24.57
C ARG A 272 15.57 -14.27 24.38
N ARG A 273 16.48 -13.90 23.48
CA ARG A 273 17.73 -14.62 23.19
C ARG A 273 18.94 -13.84 23.69
N PRO A 274 20.08 -14.47 24.00
CA PRO A 274 21.30 -13.75 24.35
C PRO A 274 21.75 -12.76 23.27
N LEU A 275 22.45 -11.69 23.67
CA LEU A 275 23.05 -10.77 22.71
C LEU A 275 24.08 -11.49 21.84
N PRO A 276 24.12 -11.26 20.52
CA PRO A 276 25.16 -11.81 19.66
C PRO A 276 26.56 -11.39 20.13
N ALA A 277 27.55 -12.27 20.02
CA ALA A 277 28.91 -12.04 20.51
C ALA A 277 29.55 -10.72 20.03
N ARG A 278 29.22 -10.26 18.82
CA ARG A 278 29.66 -8.94 18.31
C ARG A 278 29.04 -7.77 19.10
N ALA A 279 27.75 -7.83 19.40
CA ALA A 279 27.07 -6.80 20.19
C ALA A 279 27.54 -6.82 21.65
N GLN A 280 27.78 -8.01 22.19
CA GLN A 280 28.37 -8.17 23.52
C GLN A 280 29.76 -7.50 23.61
N ARG A 281 30.64 -7.71 22.61
CA ARG A 281 31.94 -7.02 22.57
C ARG A 281 31.82 -5.50 22.48
N LEU A 282 30.86 -4.97 21.72
CA LEU A 282 30.63 -3.52 21.62
C LEU A 282 30.07 -2.93 22.91
N LEU A 283 29.28 -3.71 23.65
CA LEU A 283 28.75 -3.31 24.95
C LEU A 283 29.87 -3.14 26.00
N ASP A 284 30.90 -3.98 25.89
CA ASP A 284 31.91 -4.17 26.94
C ASP A 284 33.21 -3.43 26.65
N ALA A 285 33.49 -3.15 25.37
CA ALA A 285 34.71 -2.44 24.97
C ALA A 285 34.65 -0.94 25.32
N PRO A 286 35.68 -0.39 25.99
CA PRO A 286 35.78 1.05 26.22
C PRO A 286 35.89 1.82 24.90
N LEU A 287 35.19 2.94 24.81
CA LEU A 287 35.24 3.83 23.65
C LEU A 287 36.59 4.58 23.61
N PRO A 288 37.27 4.64 22.45
CA PRO A 288 38.46 5.47 22.29
C PRO A 288 38.17 6.94 22.57
N ALA A 289 39.17 7.68 23.07
CA ALA A 289 39.05 9.11 23.35
C ALA A 289 38.66 9.88 22.07
N GLY A 290 37.58 10.66 22.14
CA GLY A 290 37.07 11.43 20.99
C GLY A 290 36.21 10.64 19.98
N ALA A 291 36.03 9.32 20.15
CA ALA A 291 35.16 8.53 19.27
C ALA A 291 33.68 8.86 19.48
N ASP A 292 32.91 8.87 18.39
CA ASP A 292 31.46 9.04 18.47
C ASP A 292 30.81 7.80 19.10
N ALA A 293 30.22 8.00 20.28
CA ALA A 293 29.56 6.95 21.05
C ALA A 293 28.15 6.60 20.51
N SER A 294 27.57 7.47 19.69
CA SER A 294 26.20 7.32 19.20
C SER A 294 25.99 6.10 18.27
N PRO A 295 26.89 5.79 17.31
CA PRO A 295 26.71 4.65 16.40
C PRO A 295 26.95 3.32 17.11
N VAL A 296 27.82 3.30 18.12
CA VAL A 296 28.13 2.12 18.93
C VAL A 296 26.92 1.71 19.77
N MET A 297 26.35 2.66 20.52
CA MET A 297 25.13 2.41 21.29
C MET A 297 23.97 1.99 20.38
N PHE A 298 23.79 2.69 19.25
CA PHE A 298 22.73 2.36 18.30
C PHE A 298 22.85 0.94 17.72
N ALA A 299 24.05 0.49 17.39
CA ALA A 299 24.29 -0.87 16.89
C ALA A 299 23.94 -1.95 17.93
N ILE A 300 24.22 -1.71 19.21
CA ILE A 300 23.86 -2.60 20.33
C ILE A 300 22.33 -2.69 20.46
N LEU A 301 21.64 -1.55 20.44
CA LEU A 301 20.16 -1.50 20.57
C LEU A 301 19.46 -2.23 19.41
N VAL A 302 19.96 -2.10 18.18
CA VAL A 302 19.41 -2.82 17.01
C VAL A 302 19.59 -4.34 17.17
N SER A 303 20.74 -4.80 17.67
CA SER A 303 20.98 -6.22 17.94
C SER A 303 20.11 -6.75 19.09
N ALA A 304 19.90 -5.96 20.13
CA ALA A 304 19.04 -6.29 21.26
C ALA A 304 17.56 -6.43 20.83
N ALA A 305 17.06 -5.48 20.04
CA ALA A 305 15.69 -5.53 19.50
C ALA A 305 15.45 -6.81 18.66
N ARG A 306 16.43 -7.24 17.85
CA ARG A 306 16.35 -8.49 17.08
C ARG A 306 16.42 -9.75 17.96
N ALA A 307 17.03 -9.64 19.13
CA ALA A 307 17.10 -10.70 20.12
C ALA A 307 15.86 -10.72 21.05
N HIS A 308 14.83 -9.93 20.74
CA HIS A 308 13.58 -9.80 21.52
C HIS A 308 13.77 -9.22 22.93
N TRP A 309 14.79 -8.39 23.11
CA TRP A 309 14.96 -7.61 24.34
C TRP A 309 13.98 -6.43 24.36
N ARG A 310 13.71 -5.91 25.55
CA ARG A 310 12.87 -4.73 25.77
C ARG A 310 13.71 -3.55 26.30
N LEU A 311 13.13 -2.35 26.31
CA LEU A 311 13.82 -1.16 26.81
C LEU A 311 14.27 -1.32 28.27
N HIS A 312 13.45 -1.94 29.12
CA HIS A 312 13.80 -2.17 30.54
C HIS A 312 15.08 -3.02 30.71
N ASP A 313 15.30 -4.01 29.83
CA ASP A 313 16.51 -4.83 29.84
C ASP A 313 17.75 -3.97 29.51
N MET A 314 17.59 -3.00 28.61
CA MET A 314 18.67 -2.09 28.20
C MET A 314 18.97 -1.03 29.26
N ALA A 315 17.97 -0.59 30.02
CA ALA A 315 18.15 0.35 31.12
C ALA A 315 19.07 -0.22 32.21
N GLY A 316 19.02 -1.54 32.46
CA GLY A 316 19.92 -2.24 33.38
C GLY A 316 21.39 -2.26 32.93
N LEU A 317 21.69 -1.85 31.69
CA LEU A 317 23.05 -1.86 31.11
C LEU A 317 23.67 -0.47 30.99
N LEU A 318 23.02 0.59 31.50
CA LEU A 318 23.47 1.99 31.33
C LEU A 318 24.89 2.27 31.85
N SER A 319 25.37 1.51 32.82
CA SER A 319 26.73 1.63 33.35
C SER A 319 27.81 1.02 32.45
N ARG A 320 27.44 0.29 31.38
CA ARG A 320 28.38 -0.37 30.47
C ARG A 320 29.01 0.63 29.51
N PRO A 321 30.27 0.42 29.08
CA PRO A 321 30.97 1.33 28.16
C PRO A 321 30.22 1.60 26.84
N GLY A 322 29.54 0.60 26.28
CA GLY A 322 28.73 0.75 25.07
C GLY A 322 27.51 1.69 25.22
N MET A 323 27.13 2.05 26.45
CA MET A 323 26.00 2.95 26.75
C MET A 323 26.42 4.41 27.01
N THR A 324 27.70 4.74 26.80
CA THR A 324 28.22 6.08 27.14
C THR A 324 27.47 7.22 26.43
N HIS A 325 26.85 6.99 25.26
CA HIS A 325 26.02 8.00 24.58
C HIS A 325 24.75 8.37 25.37
N ALA A 326 24.10 7.40 26.02
CA ALA A 326 22.97 7.67 26.91
C ALA A 326 23.43 8.42 28.16
N MET A 327 24.59 8.10 28.72
CA MET A 327 25.06 8.68 29.99
C MET A 327 25.73 10.06 29.85
N SER A 328 26.18 10.47 28.66
CA SER A 328 26.90 11.74 28.49
C SER A 328 26.76 12.35 27.11
N ALA A 329 26.73 13.68 27.05
CA ALA A 329 26.72 14.47 25.81
C ALA A 329 28.14 14.94 25.44
N GLY A 330 28.43 15.07 24.14
CA GLY A 330 29.64 15.76 23.70
C GLY A 330 29.48 17.28 23.82
N ALA A 331 30.47 17.96 24.40
CA ALA A 331 30.50 19.42 24.55
C ALA A 331 31.48 20.11 23.59
N GLY A 332 32.05 19.37 22.63
CA GLY A 332 33.13 19.82 21.74
C GLY A 332 34.53 19.55 22.33
N ARG A 333 35.57 19.54 21.48
CA ARG A 333 36.99 19.31 21.82
C ARG A 333 37.29 18.03 22.63
N GLY A 334 36.51 16.96 22.44
CA GLY A 334 36.70 15.68 23.13
C GLY A 334 36.19 15.64 24.58
N VAL A 335 35.59 16.73 25.07
CA VAL A 335 35.01 16.82 26.43
C VAL A 335 33.59 16.26 26.44
N ARG A 336 33.27 15.43 27.43
CA ARG A 336 31.93 14.85 27.63
C ARG A 336 31.35 15.30 28.96
N ILE A 337 30.09 15.72 28.94
CA ILE A 337 29.35 16.17 30.12
C ILE A 337 28.34 15.08 30.51
N PRO A 338 28.34 14.62 31.77
CA PRO A 338 27.34 13.66 32.27
C PRO A 338 25.91 14.18 32.10
N ARG A 339 24.99 13.30 31.71
CA ARG A 339 23.56 13.59 31.65
C ARG A 339 22.90 13.21 32.98
N PRO A 340 21.88 13.96 33.43
CA PRO A 340 21.02 13.48 34.52
C PRO A 340 20.35 12.16 34.11
N LEU A 341 20.10 11.27 35.07
CA LEU A 341 19.53 9.94 34.78
C LEU A 341 18.12 10.03 34.17
N THR A 342 17.30 10.96 34.69
CA THR A 342 15.90 11.19 34.31
C THR A 342 15.65 12.65 33.91
N GLY A 343 14.53 12.91 33.23
CA GLY A 343 14.12 14.24 32.76
C GLY A 343 14.39 14.48 31.27
N PRO A 344 13.86 15.57 30.68
CA PRO A 344 14.03 15.88 29.25
C PRO A 344 15.51 16.03 28.88
N GLY A 345 16.00 15.23 27.93
CA GLY A 345 17.42 15.20 27.56
C GLY A 345 18.34 14.41 28.51
N GLY A 346 17.78 13.77 29.54
CA GLY A 346 18.49 12.85 30.43
C GLY A 346 18.77 11.48 29.78
N ALA A 347 19.48 10.61 30.49
CA ALA A 347 19.96 9.33 29.97
C ALA A 347 18.81 8.40 29.52
N MET A 348 17.75 8.31 30.31
CA MET A 348 16.57 7.50 29.97
C MET A 348 15.79 8.05 28.77
N ASP A 349 15.73 9.37 28.60
CA ASP A 349 15.07 10.02 27.44
C ASP A 349 15.87 9.78 26.14
N VAL A 350 17.20 9.84 26.21
CA VAL A 350 18.08 9.50 25.07
C VAL A 350 17.97 8.01 24.73
N LEU A 351 18.01 7.13 25.73
CA LEU A 351 17.87 5.69 25.55
C LEU A 351 16.52 5.33 24.91
N GLY A 352 15.42 5.94 25.39
CA GLY A 352 14.07 5.72 24.85
C GLY A 352 13.95 6.14 23.37
N ARG A 353 14.41 7.34 23.02
CA ARG A 353 14.40 7.84 21.63
C ARG A 353 15.22 6.97 20.68
N ASP A 354 16.40 6.55 21.13
CA ASP A 354 17.27 5.70 20.31
C ASP A 354 16.77 4.25 20.22
N TRP A 355 16.09 3.76 21.25
CA TRP A 355 15.41 2.46 21.24
C TRP A 355 14.28 2.41 20.22
N GLU A 356 13.41 3.42 20.16
CA GLU A 356 12.37 3.52 19.12
C GLU A 356 12.97 3.49 17.71
N ARG A 357 14.06 4.24 17.52
CA ARG A 357 14.81 4.29 16.26
C ARG A 357 15.43 2.93 15.93
N ALA A 358 15.94 2.22 16.92
CA ALA A 358 16.59 0.93 16.78
C ALA A 358 15.59 -0.20 16.48
N VAL A 359 14.45 -0.24 17.19
CA VAL A 359 13.36 -1.20 16.92
C VAL A 359 12.84 -0.99 15.51
N LYS A 360 12.60 0.26 15.10
CA LYS A 360 12.22 0.58 13.73
C LYS A 360 13.25 0.12 12.70
N ALA A 361 14.54 0.23 12.99
CA ALA A 361 15.61 -0.26 12.12
C ALA A 361 15.68 -1.80 12.08
N ALA A 362 15.49 -2.46 13.23
CA ALA A 362 15.46 -3.90 13.35
C ALA A 362 14.28 -4.51 12.59
N SER A 363 13.09 -3.92 12.68
CA SER A 363 11.88 -4.36 11.99
C SER A 363 11.93 -4.18 10.46
N ARG A 364 12.76 -3.27 9.96
CA ARG A 364 12.96 -3.05 8.50
C ARG A 364 13.86 -4.11 7.85
N SER A 365 14.56 -4.91 8.65
CA SER A 365 15.37 -6.03 8.17
C SER A 365 14.56 -7.31 8.37
N GLY A 366 14.16 -7.99 7.29
CA GLY A 366 13.37 -9.22 7.39
C GLY A 366 14.01 -10.31 8.26
N PRO A 367 13.25 -11.34 8.67
CA PRO A 367 13.77 -12.44 9.47
C PRO A 367 14.99 -13.07 8.79
N ARG A 368 16.11 -13.19 9.51
CA ARG A 368 17.15 -14.15 9.11
C ARG A 368 16.59 -15.57 9.31
N PRO A 369 16.74 -16.48 8.34
CA PRO A 369 16.38 -17.87 8.52
C PRO A 369 17.12 -18.48 9.71
N GLY A 370 16.40 -19.27 10.51
CA GLY A 370 17.00 -20.40 11.19
C GLY A 370 17.57 -21.39 10.17
N SER A 371 18.51 -22.19 10.63
CA SER A 371 19.38 -23.15 9.92
C SER A 371 18.66 -24.22 9.08
N ASP A 372 17.99 -23.86 7.99
CA ASP A 372 17.44 -24.80 6.99
C ASP A 372 18.36 -24.87 5.75
N PRO A 373 19.27 -25.86 5.67
CA PRO A 373 20.29 -25.94 4.62
C PRO A 373 19.70 -26.15 3.21
N GLY A 374 18.49 -26.72 3.08
CA GLY A 374 17.84 -26.96 1.79
C GLY A 374 16.96 -25.81 1.29
N TRP A 375 16.80 -24.75 2.07
CA TRP A 375 15.87 -23.66 1.77
C TRP A 375 16.19 -22.93 0.46
N ARG A 376 17.47 -22.70 0.18
CA ARG A 376 17.90 -21.99 -1.04
C ARG A 376 17.59 -22.79 -2.30
N GLU A 377 17.87 -24.09 -2.30
CA GLU A 377 17.59 -25.00 -3.41
C GLU A 377 16.08 -25.10 -3.68
N ARG A 378 15.26 -25.26 -2.63
CA ARG A 378 13.80 -25.26 -2.75
C ARG A 378 13.26 -23.93 -3.29
N SER A 379 13.87 -22.81 -2.89
CA SER A 379 13.52 -21.47 -3.41
C SER A 379 13.84 -21.33 -4.89
N LEU A 380 15.00 -21.81 -5.34
CA LEU A 380 15.35 -21.82 -6.76
C LEU A 380 14.42 -22.73 -7.58
N SER A 381 14.12 -23.93 -7.08
CA SER A 381 13.21 -24.87 -7.73
C SER A 381 11.80 -24.30 -7.87
N THR A 382 11.26 -23.72 -6.79
CA THR A 382 9.95 -23.09 -6.79
C THR A 382 9.91 -21.87 -7.72
N LEU A 383 10.94 -21.02 -7.67
CA LEU A 383 11.06 -19.85 -8.53
C LEU A 383 11.10 -20.24 -10.01
N SER A 384 11.91 -21.24 -10.36
CA SER A 384 12.02 -21.75 -11.72
C SER A 384 10.68 -22.30 -12.22
N ALA A 385 10.02 -23.15 -11.43
CA ALA A 385 8.72 -23.72 -11.80
C ALA A 385 7.65 -22.64 -12.00
N VAL A 386 7.49 -21.72 -11.05
CA VAL A 386 6.49 -20.65 -11.11
C VAL A 386 6.75 -19.71 -12.30
N THR A 387 7.99 -19.26 -12.50
CA THR A 387 8.33 -18.36 -13.61
C THR A 387 8.18 -19.04 -14.97
N ALA A 388 8.56 -20.31 -15.09
CA ALA A 388 8.37 -21.09 -16.32
C ALA A 388 6.87 -21.25 -16.65
N THR A 389 6.04 -21.59 -15.66
CA THR A 389 4.58 -21.68 -15.84
C THR A 389 3.99 -20.35 -16.30
N LEU A 390 4.30 -19.25 -15.62
CA LEU A 390 3.77 -17.92 -15.96
C LEU A 390 4.23 -17.45 -17.36
N ARG A 391 5.49 -17.71 -17.75
CA ARG A 391 5.98 -17.38 -19.10
C ARG A 391 5.29 -18.22 -20.17
N ALA A 392 5.11 -19.51 -19.92
CA ALA A 392 4.41 -20.40 -20.84
C ALA A 392 2.93 -20.01 -21.00
N MET A 393 2.28 -19.51 -19.93
CA MET A 393 0.93 -18.96 -20.00
C MET A 393 0.87 -17.74 -20.95
N ARG A 394 1.83 -16.81 -20.86
CA ARG A 394 1.88 -15.61 -21.72
C ARG A 394 2.20 -15.89 -23.17
N ALA A 395 2.99 -16.92 -23.43
CA ALA A 395 3.35 -17.31 -24.79
C ALA A 395 2.16 -17.86 -25.60
N GLY A 396 0.92 -17.77 -25.11
CA GLY A 396 -0.29 -18.08 -25.86
C GLY A 396 -0.41 -19.56 -26.24
N ARG A 397 -0.03 -20.47 -25.35
CA ARG A 397 -0.17 -21.91 -25.65
C ARG A 397 -1.64 -22.33 -25.70
N VAL A 398 -1.90 -23.32 -26.56
CA VAL A 398 -3.20 -23.95 -26.85
C VAL A 398 -4.04 -24.15 -25.59
N GLY A 399 -5.21 -23.53 -25.56
CA GLY A 399 -6.22 -23.68 -24.50
C GLY A 399 -6.65 -22.37 -23.86
N PHE A 400 -5.80 -21.35 -23.71
CA PHE A 400 -6.23 -20.12 -23.04
C PHE A 400 -7.15 -19.22 -23.89
N ASP A 401 -7.17 -19.41 -25.21
CA ASP A 401 -8.04 -18.67 -26.14
C ASP A 401 -9.42 -19.33 -26.36
N MET A 402 -9.64 -20.52 -25.79
CA MET A 402 -10.88 -21.28 -25.93
C MET A 402 -11.89 -20.94 -24.81
N PRO A 403 -13.20 -21.22 -24.98
CA PRO A 403 -14.20 -21.02 -23.92
C PRO A 403 -13.81 -21.66 -22.58
N GLY A 404 -13.76 -20.84 -21.52
CA GLY A 404 -13.29 -21.21 -20.19
C GLY A 404 -11.79 -20.99 -19.97
N GLY A 405 -11.07 -20.46 -20.97
CA GLY A 405 -9.66 -20.07 -20.90
C GLY A 405 -9.40 -19.02 -19.83
N ALA A 406 -10.28 -18.02 -19.70
CA ALA A 406 -10.17 -17.00 -18.66
C ALA A 406 -10.20 -17.60 -17.24
N SER A 407 -11.03 -18.63 -17.03
CA SER A 407 -11.12 -19.33 -15.74
C SER A 407 -9.90 -20.24 -15.49
N ARG A 408 -9.38 -20.91 -16.52
CA ARG A 408 -8.12 -21.67 -16.43
C ARG A 408 -6.95 -20.79 -16.04
N LEU A 409 -6.84 -19.61 -16.65
CA LEU A 409 -5.79 -18.65 -16.34
C LEU A 409 -5.79 -18.31 -14.84
N ARG A 410 -6.95 -17.95 -14.29
CA ARG A 410 -7.08 -17.61 -12.87
C ARG A 410 -6.72 -18.76 -11.94
N VAL A 411 -7.20 -19.98 -12.24
CA VAL A 411 -6.93 -21.16 -11.40
C VAL A 411 -5.44 -21.51 -11.41
N LEU A 412 -4.78 -21.45 -12.57
CA LEU A 412 -3.35 -21.71 -12.66
C LEU A 412 -2.53 -20.62 -11.94
N THR A 413 -2.89 -19.35 -12.10
CA THR A 413 -2.30 -18.23 -11.34
C THR A 413 -2.47 -18.41 -9.83
N ALA A 414 -3.64 -18.87 -9.37
CA ALA A 414 -3.89 -19.18 -7.96
C ALA A 414 -3.00 -20.31 -7.43
N LEU A 415 -2.75 -21.36 -8.23
CA LEU A 415 -1.81 -22.41 -7.85
C LEU A 415 -0.37 -21.89 -7.80
N CYS A 416 0.07 -21.10 -8.77
CA CYS A 416 1.38 -20.43 -8.75
C CYS A 416 1.57 -19.57 -7.49
N LEU A 417 0.52 -18.84 -7.07
CA LEU A 417 0.55 -18.05 -5.85
C LEU A 417 0.73 -18.92 -4.61
N LEU A 418 -0.01 -20.02 -4.51
CA LEU A 418 0.09 -20.94 -3.38
C LEU A 418 1.48 -21.59 -3.32
N CYS A 419 2.03 -22.02 -4.46
CA CYS A 419 3.37 -22.59 -4.57
C CYS A 419 4.45 -21.58 -4.13
N ALA A 420 4.38 -20.35 -4.64
CA ALA A 420 5.33 -19.29 -4.30
C ALA A 420 5.31 -18.96 -2.79
N ARG A 421 4.12 -18.86 -2.17
CA ARG A 421 3.98 -18.61 -0.73
C ARG A 421 4.45 -19.78 0.13
N ALA A 422 4.23 -21.02 -0.33
CA ALA A 422 4.61 -22.22 0.40
C ALA A 422 6.10 -22.58 0.24
N ASN A 423 6.81 -21.92 -0.68
CA ASN A 423 8.15 -22.31 -1.14
C ASN A 423 8.23 -23.79 -1.56
N ARG A 424 7.22 -24.24 -2.31
CA ARG A 424 7.08 -25.62 -2.81
C ARG A 424 6.51 -25.61 -4.21
N THR A 425 6.84 -26.61 -5.01
CA THR A 425 6.26 -26.83 -6.34
C THR A 425 4.92 -27.58 -6.29
N ASP A 426 4.56 -28.12 -5.13
CA ASP A 426 3.31 -28.82 -4.86
C ASP A 426 2.58 -28.26 -3.62
N VAL A 427 1.26 -28.15 -3.72
CA VAL A 427 0.41 -27.53 -2.69
C VAL A 427 -0.91 -28.25 -2.51
N GLN A 428 -1.42 -28.24 -1.28
CA GLN A 428 -2.80 -28.63 -1.01
C GLN A 428 -3.73 -27.47 -1.36
N ALA A 429 -4.68 -27.72 -2.25
CA ALA A 429 -5.65 -26.70 -2.68
C ALA A 429 -7.03 -27.32 -2.85
N ASP A 430 -8.01 -26.83 -2.08
CA ASP A 430 -9.40 -27.22 -2.24
C ASP A 430 -10.10 -26.37 -3.31
N VAL A 431 -11.07 -26.98 -3.99
CA VAL A 431 -11.79 -26.35 -5.12
C VAL A 431 -12.54 -25.08 -4.68
N ARG A 432 -13.04 -25.01 -3.44
CA ARG A 432 -13.79 -23.84 -2.95
C ARG A 432 -12.85 -22.66 -2.68
N ARG A 433 -11.68 -22.90 -2.10
CA ARG A 433 -10.63 -21.90 -1.92
C ARG A 433 -10.16 -21.36 -3.26
N LEU A 434 -9.87 -22.24 -4.22
CA LEU A 434 -9.48 -21.82 -5.58
C LEU A 434 -10.59 -21.01 -6.24
N ALA A 435 -11.85 -21.44 -6.12
CA ALA A 435 -13.00 -20.70 -6.64
C ALA A 435 -13.11 -19.28 -6.03
N LEU A 436 -12.89 -19.13 -4.73
CA LEU A 436 -12.88 -17.81 -4.06
C LEU A 436 -11.70 -16.95 -4.52
N MET A 437 -10.49 -17.52 -4.58
CA MET A 437 -9.30 -16.80 -5.06
C MET A 437 -9.46 -16.30 -6.50
N CYS A 438 -10.20 -17.03 -7.33
CA CYS A 438 -10.39 -16.72 -8.74
C CYS A 438 -11.67 -15.92 -9.04
N GLY A 439 -12.55 -15.70 -8.06
CA GLY A 439 -13.86 -15.08 -8.29
C GLY A 439 -14.76 -15.88 -9.24
N VAL A 440 -14.72 -17.21 -9.16
CA VAL A 440 -15.54 -18.11 -9.99
C VAL A 440 -16.39 -19.05 -9.13
N GLY A 441 -17.33 -19.76 -9.74
CA GLY A 441 -18.08 -20.82 -9.06
C GLY A 441 -17.23 -22.08 -8.82
N ARG A 442 -17.58 -22.89 -7.81
CA ARG A 442 -16.87 -24.15 -7.50
C ARG A 442 -16.81 -25.10 -8.69
N GLU A 443 -17.88 -25.16 -9.47
CA GLU A 443 -17.96 -26.04 -10.65
C GLU A 443 -17.03 -25.54 -11.76
N THR A 444 -16.99 -24.23 -11.99
CA THR A 444 -16.05 -23.60 -12.92
C THR A 444 -14.60 -23.85 -12.52
N ALA A 445 -14.28 -23.72 -11.22
CA ALA A 445 -12.93 -24.01 -10.72
C ALA A 445 -12.55 -25.50 -10.86
N ARG A 446 -13.49 -26.43 -10.61
CA ARG A 446 -13.29 -27.88 -10.81
C ARG A 446 -13.00 -28.20 -12.27
N THR A 447 -13.85 -27.73 -13.18
CA THR A 447 -13.67 -27.95 -14.62
C THR A 447 -12.37 -27.33 -15.13
N ALA A 448 -12.00 -26.14 -14.65
CA ALA A 448 -10.72 -25.52 -14.98
C ALA A 448 -9.52 -26.36 -14.52
N LEU A 449 -9.52 -26.87 -13.28
CA LEU A 449 -8.47 -27.77 -12.77
C LEU A 449 -8.36 -29.06 -13.60
N GLU A 450 -9.48 -29.67 -13.97
CA GLU A 450 -9.48 -30.90 -14.76
C GLU A 450 -8.91 -30.68 -16.16
N ARG A 451 -9.27 -29.57 -16.80
CA ARG A 451 -8.69 -29.18 -18.10
C ARG A 451 -7.20 -28.88 -17.98
N LEU A 452 -6.78 -28.11 -16.97
CA LEU A 452 -5.35 -27.85 -16.71
C LEU A 452 -4.56 -29.14 -16.48
N ARG A 453 -5.18 -30.15 -15.84
CA ARG A 453 -4.58 -31.47 -15.66
C ARG A 453 -4.49 -32.24 -16.98
N ALA A 454 -5.55 -32.26 -17.78
CA ALA A 454 -5.57 -32.91 -19.09
C ALA A 454 -4.52 -32.31 -20.03
N ASP A 455 -4.38 -30.99 -19.99
CA ASP A 455 -3.41 -30.20 -20.76
C ASP A 455 -1.97 -30.27 -20.15
N ARG A 456 -1.78 -31.03 -19.06
CA ARG A 456 -0.50 -31.24 -18.35
C ARG A 456 0.17 -29.96 -17.82
N TRP A 457 -0.62 -28.96 -17.44
CA TRP A 457 -0.13 -27.81 -16.68
C TRP A 457 0.10 -28.15 -15.20
N VAL A 458 -0.71 -29.07 -14.67
CA VAL A 458 -0.67 -29.52 -13.28
C VAL A 458 -0.87 -31.02 -13.18
N THR A 459 -0.32 -31.64 -12.13
CA THR A 459 -0.55 -33.04 -11.78
C THR A 459 -1.28 -33.13 -10.45
N LEU A 460 -2.15 -34.15 -10.32
CA LEU A 460 -2.77 -34.49 -9.04
C LEU A 460 -1.90 -35.55 -8.36
N GLU A 461 -1.02 -35.12 -7.46
CA GLU A 461 -0.07 -35.98 -6.75
C GLU A 461 -0.77 -36.84 -5.70
N ARG A 462 -1.75 -36.29 -5.01
CA ARG A 462 -2.51 -37.00 -3.98
C ARG A 462 -3.95 -36.54 -3.94
N ARG A 463 -4.88 -37.49 -3.90
CA ARG A 463 -6.28 -37.20 -3.59
C ARG A 463 -6.41 -36.80 -2.12
N GLY A 464 -7.26 -35.81 -1.86
CA GLY A 464 -7.57 -35.38 -0.50
C GLY A 464 -8.26 -36.49 0.27
N GLU A 465 -7.95 -36.57 1.55
CA GLU A 465 -8.54 -37.52 2.50
C GLU A 465 -8.84 -36.80 3.81
N GLY A 466 -10.01 -37.06 4.39
CA GLY A 466 -10.48 -36.42 5.61
C GLY A 466 -10.53 -34.89 5.48
N ARG A 467 -9.69 -34.20 6.27
CA ARG A 467 -9.56 -32.72 6.25
C ARG A 467 -8.52 -32.21 5.25
N SER A 468 -7.74 -33.11 4.64
CA SER A 468 -6.71 -32.74 3.67
C SER A 468 -7.31 -32.53 2.29
N ALA A 469 -6.93 -31.44 1.62
CA ALA A 469 -7.35 -31.19 0.26
C ALA A 469 -6.51 -32.01 -0.75
N ASN A 470 -6.95 -32.05 -2.00
CA ASN A 470 -6.14 -32.55 -3.11
C ASN A 470 -4.79 -31.82 -3.15
N ARG A 471 -3.70 -32.58 -3.30
CA ARG A 471 -2.35 -32.04 -3.51
C ARG A 471 -2.05 -31.97 -5.00
N TRP A 472 -1.79 -30.77 -5.48
CA TRP A 472 -1.52 -30.46 -6.87
C TRP A 472 -0.08 -30.01 -7.03
N ALA A 473 0.62 -30.47 -8.07
CA ALA A 473 1.95 -29.98 -8.42
C ALA A 473 1.96 -29.25 -9.76
N LEU A 474 2.81 -28.23 -9.87
CA LEU A 474 3.10 -27.57 -11.15
C LEU A 474 3.93 -28.52 -12.03
N ALA A 475 3.64 -28.55 -13.33
CA ALA A 475 4.42 -29.37 -14.25
C ALA A 475 5.88 -28.93 -14.31
N ARG A 476 6.83 -29.88 -14.21
CA ARG A 476 8.29 -29.64 -14.36
C ARG A 476 8.67 -29.07 -15.73
N LYS A 477 7.90 -29.39 -16.77
CA LYS A 477 7.99 -28.86 -18.14
C LYS A 477 6.58 -28.55 -18.65
N PRO A 478 6.06 -27.33 -18.48
CA PRO A 478 4.73 -27.00 -18.99
C PRO A 478 4.69 -27.20 -20.51
N GLY A 479 3.95 -28.20 -20.99
CA GLY A 479 3.67 -28.39 -22.42
C GLY A 479 4.84 -28.84 -23.33
N GLY A 480 5.88 -29.51 -22.83
CA GLY A 480 6.88 -30.16 -23.70
C GLY A 480 7.95 -29.23 -24.32
N MET A 481 8.32 -28.14 -23.65
CA MET A 481 9.51 -27.36 -24.02
C MET A 481 10.77 -27.98 -23.40
N ASP A 482 11.85 -28.06 -24.17
CA ASP A 482 13.19 -28.16 -23.60
C ASP A 482 13.53 -26.90 -22.83
N ALA A 483 14.23 -27.10 -21.73
CA ALA A 483 14.43 -26.09 -20.70
C ALA A 483 15.03 -24.82 -21.31
N LEU A 484 14.25 -23.74 -21.35
CA LEU A 484 14.85 -22.42 -21.27
C LEU A 484 15.43 -22.33 -19.87
N THR A 485 16.71 -22.72 -19.77
CA THR A 485 17.54 -22.53 -18.60
C THR A 485 17.36 -21.09 -18.16
N VAL A 486 16.74 -20.88 -17.01
CA VAL A 486 16.74 -19.57 -16.38
C VAL A 486 18.21 -19.32 -16.03
N SER A 487 18.91 -18.60 -16.91
CA SER A 487 20.24 -18.09 -16.60
C SER A 487 20.07 -17.12 -15.44
N CYS A 488 20.28 -17.62 -14.23
CA CYS A 488 20.53 -16.82 -13.04
C CYS A 488 21.99 -16.33 -13.03
N GLN A 489 22.55 -15.97 -14.19
CA GLN A 489 23.85 -15.30 -14.29
C GLN A 489 23.66 -13.78 -14.14
N GLY A 490 23.00 -13.38 -13.05
CA GLY A 490 23.04 -12.03 -12.52
C GLY A 490 23.82 -12.09 -11.22
N ARG A 491 25.02 -11.51 -11.19
CA ARG A 491 25.97 -11.51 -10.07
C ARG A 491 25.30 -10.97 -8.79
N SER A 492 24.78 -11.86 -7.96
CA SER A 492 24.36 -11.56 -6.59
C SER A 492 24.72 -12.76 -5.73
N GLN A 493 25.86 -12.68 -5.05
CA GLN A 493 26.31 -13.71 -4.10
C GLN A 493 25.54 -13.69 -2.77
N VAL A 494 24.31 -13.19 -2.76
CA VAL A 494 23.49 -13.07 -1.54
C VAL A 494 22.58 -14.30 -1.43
N GLU A 495 22.66 -15.03 -0.31
CA GLU A 495 21.90 -16.27 -0.05
C GLU A 495 20.37 -16.11 -0.16
N HIS A 496 19.83 -14.88 -0.14
CA HIS A 496 18.40 -14.58 -0.06
C HIS A 496 17.71 -14.16 -1.38
N ALA A 497 18.46 -13.98 -2.46
CA ALA A 497 17.91 -13.46 -3.74
C ALA A 497 16.74 -14.28 -4.34
N PRO A 498 16.71 -15.63 -4.26
CA PRO A 498 15.60 -16.40 -4.84
C PRO A 498 14.27 -16.20 -4.11
N TRP A 499 14.32 -16.03 -2.79
CA TRP A 499 13.11 -15.88 -1.97
C TRP A 499 12.52 -14.48 -2.03
N SER A 500 13.35 -13.43 -2.05
CA SER A 500 12.84 -12.08 -2.28
C SER A 500 12.08 -12.01 -3.60
N MET A 501 12.64 -12.60 -4.67
CA MET A 501 11.97 -12.68 -5.96
C MET A 501 10.66 -13.50 -5.91
N LEU A 502 10.64 -14.63 -5.18
CA LEU A 502 9.40 -15.40 -4.96
C LEU A 502 8.34 -14.61 -4.20
N SER A 503 8.73 -13.89 -3.16
CA SER A 503 7.85 -13.02 -2.38
C SER A 503 7.26 -11.91 -3.25
N ASP A 504 8.06 -11.31 -4.12
CA ASP A 504 7.62 -10.28 -5.06
C ASP A 504 6.66 -10.82 -6.12
N ILE A 505 6.93 -12.02 -6.64
CA ILE A 505 6.02 -12.74 -7.54
C ILE A 505 4.71 -13.04 -6.82
N ALA A 506 4.76 -13.57 -5.59
CA ALA A 506 3.57 -13.85 -4.79
C ALA A 506 2.74 -12.59 -4.52
N GLY A 507 3.40 -11.44 -4.28
CA GLY A 507 2.73 -10.14 -4.15
C GLY A 507 1.96 -9.76 -5.41
N ARG A 508 2.60 -9.86 -6.59
CA ARG A 508 1.99 -9.56 -7.90
C ARG A 508 0.83 -10.50 -8.23
N LEU A 509 1.02 -11.80 -8.07
CA LEU A 509 -0.03 -12.81 -8.30
C LEU A 509 -1.25 -12.57 -7.39
N SER A 510 -1.01 -12.18 -6.13
CA SER A 510 -2.08 -11.84 -5.19
C SER A 510 -2.85 -10.59 -5.63
N GLY A 511 -2.16 -9.55 -6.11
CA GLY A 511 -2.79 -8.35 -6.67
C GLY A 511 -3.63 -8.67 -7.92
N TRP A 512 -3.05 -9.45 -8.84
CA TRP A 512 -3.72 -9.88 -10.06
C TRP A 512 -5.02 -10.64 -9.77
N LEU A 513 -4.97 -11.63 -8.87
CA LEU A 513 -6.13 -12.40 -8.45
C LEU A 513 -7.19 -11.52 -7.77
N SER A 514 -6.77 -10.55 -6.96
CA SER A 514 -7.72 -9.63 -6.30
C SER A 514 -8.49 -8.79 -7.31
N LEU A 515 -7.84 -8.34 -8.37
CA LEU A 515 -8.47 -7.52 -9.40
C LEU A 515 -9.38 -8.32 -10.32
N CYS A 516 -8.93 -9.47 -10.83
CA CYS A 516 -9.77 -10.29 -11.71
C CYS A 516 -10.91 -10.98 -10.95
N SER A 517 -10.74 -11.31 -9.66
CA SER A 517 -11.82 -11.85 -8.82
C SER A 517 -12.85 -10.81 -8.36
N HIS A 518 -12.67 -9.53 -8.70
CA HIS A 518 -13.60 -8.46 -8.35
C HIS A 518 -15.03 -8.79 -8.80
N ASP A 519 -16.02 -8.42 -7.99
CA ASP A 519 -17.44 -8.76 -8.16
C ASP A 519 -18.00 -8.40 -9.55
N LEU A 520 -17.54 -7.28 -10.11
CA LEU A 520 -17.86 -6.85 -11.48
C LEU A 520 -17.60 -7.94 -12.54
N PHE A 521 -16.54 -8.73 -12.38
CA PHE A 521 -16.02 -9.71 -13.34
C PHE A 521 -16.44 -11.15 -13.06
N GLN A 522 -17.33 -11.39 -12.08
CA GLN A 522 -17.74 -12.74 -11.72
C GLN A 522 -18.86 -13.32 -12.61
N GLY A 523 -19.14 -12.66 -13.75
CA GLY A 523 -20.16 -13.03 -14.75
C GLY A 523 -19.69 -14.09 -15.76
N PRO A 524 -20.24 -14.14 -16.98
CA PRO A 524 -19.85 -15.10 -18.03
C PRO A 524 -18.38 -14.94 -18.46
N ASP A 525 -17.88 -15.88 -19.27
CA ASP A 525 -16.44 -15.97 -19.59
C ASP A 525 -15.86 -14.69 -20.22
N ARG A 526 -16.64 -13.96 -21.03
CA ARG A 526 -16.27 -12.63 -21.55
C ARG A 526 -15.98 -11.62 -20.44
N SER A 527 -16.84 -11.55 -19.43
CA SER A 527 -16.65 -10.68 -18.25
C SER A 527 -15.40 -11.07 -17.46
N ARG A 528 -15.06 -12.37 -17.43
CA ARG A 528 -13.84 -12.85 -16.80
C ARG A 528 -12.59 -12.49 -17.60
N ALA A 529 -12.66 -12.58 -18.92
CA ALA A 529 -11.59 -12.18 -19.83
C ALA A 529 -11.31 -10.68 -19.72
N GLU A 530 -12.34 -9.83 -19.64
CA GLU A 530 -12.21 -8.39 -19.37
C GLU A 530 -11.51 -8.13 -18.03
N GLY A 531 -11.90 -8.84 -16.97
CA GLY A 531 -11.23 -8.75 -15.67
C GLY A 531 -9.78 -9.24 -15.68
N ASN A 532 -9.46 -10.24 -16.51
CA ASN A 532 -8.09 -10.70 -16.70
C ASN A 532 -7.24 -9.67 -17.44
N ALA A 533 -7.75 -9.12 -18.55
CA ALA A 533 -7.06 -8.08 -19.32
C ALA A 533 -6.79 -6.82 -18.46
N LEU A 534 -7.76 -6.44 -17.63
CA LEU A 534 -7.58 -5.38 -16.65
C LEU A 534 -6.51 -5.75 -15.61
N ALA A 535 -6.52 -6.99 -15.10
CA ALA A 535 -5.51 -7.45 -14.16
C ALA A 535 -4.10 -7.55 -14.79
N ASP A 536 -3.96 -7.92 -16.05
CA ASP A 536 -2.69 -7.92 -16.79
C ASP A 536 -2.16 -6.49 -16.96
N THR A 537 -3.06 -5.52 -17.16
CA THR A 537 -2.67 -4.10 -17.24
C THR A 537 -2.16 -3.57 -15.91
N TYR A 538 -2.79 -3.96 -14.79
CA TYR A 538 -2.55 -3.33 -13.48
C TYR A 538 -1.77 -4.16 -12.46
N CYS A 539 -1.59 -5.46 -12.68
CA CYS A 539 -0.98 -6.37 -11.72
C CYS A 539 -0.22 -7.47 -12.46
N ASP A 540 0.48 -7.09 -13.53
CA ASP A 540 1.10 -8.01 -14.45
C ASP A 540 1.99 -9.04 -13.71
N PRO A 541 1.67 -10.36 -13.73
CA PRO A 541 2.31 -11.35 -12.86
C PRO A 541 3.83 -11.49 -12.99
N LEU A 542 4.38 -11.21 -14.18
CA LEU A 542 5.82 -11.15 -14.46
C LEU A 542 6.32 -9.72 -14.70
N GLY A 543 5.44 -8.72 -14.64
CA GLY A 543 5.79 -7.31 -14.86
C GLY A 543 6.36 -6.64 -13.61
N THR A 544 6.78 -5.38 -13.75
CA THR A 544 7.38 -4.60 -12.67
C THR A 544 6.31 -4.04 -11.73
N GLY A 545 5.94 -4.81 -10.71
CA GLY A 545 5.01 -4.40 -9.65
C GLY A 545 3.56 -4.12 -10.11
N PRO A 546 2.64 -3.84 -9.19
CA PRO A 546 1.30 -3.39 -9.56
C PRO A 546 1.37 -2.00 -10.20
N ALA A 547 0.62 -1.79 -11.27
CA ALA A 547 0.53 -0.50 -11.94
C ALA A 547 -0.06 0.57 -11.01
N PRO A 548 0.39 1.82 -11.13
CA PRO A 548 -0.14 2.98 -10.44
C PRO A 548 -1.67 3.08 -10.58
N GLY A 549 -2.33 3.57 -9.53
CA GLY A 549 -3.79 3.78 -9.56
C GLY A 549 -4.65 2.56 -9.23
N LEU A 550 -4.07 1.40 -8.89
CA LEU A 550 -4.83 0.19 -8.49
C LEU A 550 -5.91 0.47 -7.43
N ALA A 551 -5.60 1.26 -6.39
CA ALA A 551 -6.58 1.59 -5.34
C ALA A 551 -7.74 2.48 -5.84
N ARG A 552 -7.49 3.35 -6.82
CA ARG A 552 -8.54 4.16 -7.46
C ARG A 552 -9.39 3.28 -8.38
N LEU A 553 -8.74 2.40 -9.14
CA LEU A 553 -9.42 1.42 -9.97
C LEU A 553 -10.35 0.56 -9.11
N THR A 554 -9.86 0.00 -8.00
CA THR A 554 -10.70 -0.80 -7.08
C THR A 554 -11.92 -0.02 -6.63
N ARG A 555 -11.78 1.25 -6.18
CA ARG A 555 -12.95 2.08 -5.81
C ARG A 555 -13.93 2.30 -6.96
N ARG A 556 -13.44 2.56 -8.18
CA ARG A 556 -14.30 2.70 -9.36
C ARG A 556 -15.02 1.40 -9.68
N LEU A 557 -14.33 0.26 -9.56
CA LEU A 557 -14.93 -1.05 -9.75
C LEU A 557 -15.98 -1.33 -8.69
N ASP A 558 -15.78 -0.93 -7.43
CA ASP A 558 -16.77 -1.03 -6.35
C ASP A 558 -18.02 -0.19 -6.68
N THR A 559 -17.84 1.07 -7.07
CA THR A 559 -18.95 1.96 -7.50
C THR A 559 -19.72 1.36 -8.68
N GLU A 560 -19.01 0.84 -9.69
CA GLU A 560 -19.63 0.27 -10.88
C GLU A 560 -20.32 -1.08 -10.59
N ALA A 561 -19.74 -1.88 -9.71
CA ALA A 561 -20.38 -3.11 -9.23
C ALA A 561 -21.67 -2.80 -8.45
N ALA A 562 -21.68 -1.74 -7.64
CA ALA A 562 -22.89 -1.29 -6.96
C ALA A 562 -23.95 -0.81 -7.97
N ARG A 563 -23.56 0.02 -8.95
CA ARG A 563 -24.44 0.54 -10.01
C ARG A 563 -25.09 -0.58 -10.84
N LEU A 564 -24.34 -1.65 -11.13
CA LEU A 564 -24.82 -2.80 -11.89
C LEU A 564 -25.46 -3.90 -11.04
N GLY A 565 -25.63 -3.68 -9.73
CA GLY A 565 -26.21 -4.69 -8.81
C GLY A 565 -25.37 -5.95 -8.64
N LYS A 566 -24.06 -5.87 -8.93
CA LYS A 566 -23.10 -6.97 -8.82
C LYS A 566 -22.32 -6.96 -7.50
N ALA A 567 -22.39 -5.89 -6.72
CA ALA A 567 -21.70 -5.80 -5.44
C ALA A 567 -22.13 -6.93 -4.48
N GLY A 568 -21.16 -7.56 -3.82
CA GLY A 568 -21.38 -8.59 -2.82
C GLY A 568 -21.43 -10.04 -3.35
N ILE A 569 -21.29 -10.30 -4.65
CA ILE A 569 -21.32 -11.67 -5.20
C ILE A 569 -20.25 -12.56 -4.56
N GLY A 570 -19.01 -12.07 -4.44
CA GLY A 570 -17.89 -12.79 -3.85
C GLY A 570 -18.09 -13.04 -2.36
N ALA A 571 -18.62 -12.05 -1.63
CA ALA A 571 -18.97 -12.17 -0.22
C ALA A 571 -20.07 -13.23 -0.01
N ASN A 572 -21.16 -13.15 -0.77
CA ASN A 572 -22.26 -14.13 -0.74
C ASN A 572 -21.78 -15.56 -1.03
N ARG A 573 -20.82 -15.72 -1.94
CA ARG A 573 -20.22 -17.02 -2.24
C ARG A 573 -19.35 -17.52 -1.09
N ARG A 574 -18.54 -16.66 -0.48
CA ARG A 574 -17.73 -16.99 0.71
C ARG A 574 -18.62 -17.49 1.85
N ASP A 575 -19.72 -16.78 2.11
CA ASP A 575 -20.70 -17.14 3.12
C ASP A 575 -21.38 -18.48 2.81
N SER A 576 -21.76 -18.70 1.56
CA SER A 576 -22.34 -19.98 1.13
C SER A 576 -21.38 -21.14 1.35
N TYR A 577 -20.10 -20.98 1.01
CA TYR A 577 -19.08 -22.01 1.23
C TYR A 577 -18.77 -22.25 2.69
N GLU A 578 -18.82 -21.20 3.52
CA GLU A 578 -18.66 -21.35 4.97
C GLU A 578 -19.81 -22.16 5.57
N ARG A 579 -21.05 -21.86 5.18
CA ARG A 579 -22.23 -22.64 5.60
C ARG A 579 -22.15 -24.09 5.17
N GLU A 580 -21.64 -24.36 3.96
CA GLU A 580 -21.38 -25.73 3.50
C GLU A 580 -20.32 -26.45 4.34
N ARG A 581 -19.21 -25.76 4.69
CA ARG A 581 -18.16 -26.33 5.55
C ARG A 581 -18.69 -26.64 6.95
N LEU A 582 -19.43 -25.71 7.55
CA LEU A 582 -20.06 -25.91 8.85
C LEU A 582 -21.06 -27.08 8.83
N ALA A 583 -21.91 -27.15 7.80
CA ALA A 583 -22.85 -28.27 7.65
C ALA A 583 -22.12 -29.61 7.46
N TRP A 584 -20.99 -29.63 6.76
CA TRP A 584 -20.17 -30.84 6.60
C TRP A 584 -19.48 -31.25 7.91
N ALA A 585 -18.90 -30.30 8.63
CA ALA A 585 -18.29 -30.55 9.93
C ALA A 585 -19.32 -31.09 10.94
N TRP A 586 -20.53 -30.51 10.93
CA TRP A 586 -21.68 -30.99 11.69
C TRP A 586 -22.00 -32.45 11.35
N TRP A 587 -22.10 -32.80 10.06
CA TRP A 587 -22.34 -34.18 9.65
C TRP A 587 -21.20 -35.13 10.09
N GLN A 588 -19.94 -34.73 9.98
CA GLN A 588 -18.81 -35.55 10.41
C GLN A 588 -18.84 -35.82 11.93
N ALA A 589 -19.22 -34.83 12.73
CA ALA A 589 -19.40 -35.00 14.17
C ALA A 589 -20.54 -35.98 14.49
N GLU A 590 -21.69 -35.86 13.82
CA GLU A 590 -22.82 -36.78 14.00
C GLU A 590 -22.47 -38.20 13.52
N LEU A 591 -21.78 -38.34 12.39
CA LEU A 591 -21.32 -39.64 11.87
C LEU A 591 -20.32 -40.31 12.82
N THR A 592 -19.42 -39.54 13.43
CA THR A 592 -18.47 -40.03 14.45
C THR A 592 -19.22 -40.55 15.67
N TRP A 593 -20.23 -39.82 16.14
CA TRP A 593 -21.10 -40.27 17.23
C TRP A 593 -21.87 -41.56 16.86
N MET A 594 -22.48 -41.62 15.66
CA MET A 594 -23.20 -42.82 15.19
C MET A 594 -22.31 -44.07 15.08
N ARG A 595 -21.03 -43.88 14.77
CA ARG A 595 -20.03 -44.95 14.64
C ARG A 595 -19.30 -45.28 15.94
N SER A 596 -19.52 -44.51 17.00
CA SER A 596 -18.86 -44.74 18.29
C SER A 596 -19.41 -46.02 18.93
N PRO A 597 -18.56 -46.91 19.48
CA PRO A 597 -19.00 -48.13 20.17
C PRO A 597 -20.02 -47.84 21.28
N ALA A 598 -21.01 -48.73 21.43
CA ALA A 598 -22.01 -48.64 22.49
C ALA A 598 -21.33 -48.77 23.87
N GLY A 599 -21.10 -47.63 24.52
CA GLY A 599 -20.40 -47.53 25.81
C GLY A 599 -19.52 -46.28 25.94
N THR A 600 -18.91 -45.81 24.83
CA THR A 600 -18.11 -44.57 24.79
C THR A 600 -18.91 -43.34 24.33
N ALA A 601 -20.09 -43.55 23.72
CA ALA A 601 -21.01 -42.50 23.35
C ALA A 601 -21.64 -41.87 24.61
N LYS A 602 -20.92 -40.95 25.28
CA LYS A 602 -21.43 -40.15 26.39
C LYS A 602 -22.58 -39.25 25.92
N ARG A 603 -23.80 -39.79 25.90
CA ARG A 603 -25.10 -39.12 25.67
C ARG A 603 -25.22 -38.31 24.37
N ARG A 604 -26.37 -38.45 23.70
CA ARG A 604 -26.75 -37.56 22.57
C ARG A 604 -26.63 -36.10 23.04
N PRO A 605 -25.91 -35.20 22.32
CA PRO A 605 -25.85 -33.79 22.69
C PRO A 605 -27.27 -33.23 22.73
N ARG A 606 -27.74 -32.82 23.92
CA ARG A 606 -29.03 -32.14 24.06
C ARG A 606 -28.84 -30.66 23.74
N CYS A 607 -29.78 -30.14 22.97
CA CYS A 607 -29.98 -28.76 22.53
C CYS A 607 -29.09 -27.71 23.22
N ALA A 608 -28.08 -27.25 22.49
CA ALA A 608 -27.51 -25.91 22.65
C ALA A 608 -27.23 -25.34 21.25
N PRO A 609 -27.34 -24.02 21.05
CA PRO A 609 -26.93 -23.38 19.81
C PRO A 609 -25.43 -23.63 19.57
N PRO A 610 -25.00 -23.86 18.32
CA PRO A 610 -23.63 -24.26 18.00
C PRO A 610 -22.62 -23.16 18.36
N ALA A 611 -21.75 -23.45 19.33
CA ALA A 611 -20.62 -22.60 19.67
C ALA A 611 -19.42 -22.95 18.78
N GLY A 612 -19.35 -22.38 17.58
CA GLY A 612 -18.18 -22.49 16.70
C GLY A 612 -17.77 -23.93 16.30
N PRO A 613 -16.58 -24.11 15.69
CA PRO A 613 -16.14 -25.40 15.14
C PRO A 613 -15.83 -26.48 16.19
N SER A 614 -15.83 -26.15 17.48
CA SER A 614 -15.50 -27.04 18.61
C SER A 614 -16.66 -27.26 19.60
N GLY A 615 -17.82 -26.61 19.41
CA GLY A 615 -18.98 -26.77 20.29
C GLY A 615 -19.85 -27.99 19.95
N PRO A 616 -20.70 -28.46 20.89
CA PRO A 616 -21.63 -29.55 20.62
C PRO A 616 -22.67 -29.13 19.59
N PHE A 617 -22.66 -29.79 18.43
CA PHE A 617 -23.73 -29.63 17.44
C PHE A 617 -24.99 -30.39 17.90
N PRO A 618 -26.20 -29.80 17.82
CA PRO A 618 -27.44 -30.56 17.97
C PRO A 618 -27.59 -31.60 16.84
N PRO A 619 -28.56 -32.54 16.88
CA PRO A 619 -28.79 -33.44 15.75
C PRO A 619 -29.08 -32.65 14.45
N MET A 620 -28.49 -33.08 13.34
CA MET A 620 -28.66 -32.40 12.06
C MET A 620 -30.13 -32.45 11.62
N PRO A 621 -30.69 -31.34 11.09
CA PRO A 621 -32.10 -31.27 10.70
C PRO A 621 -32.48 -32.40 9.74
N ARG A 622 -33.66 -33.00 9.93
CA ARG A 622 -34.16 -34.09 9.09
C ARG A 622 -35.44 -33.69 8.36
N ARG A 623 -35.61 -34.24 7.17
CA ARG A 623 -36.85 -34.18 6.39
C ARG A 623 -37.89 -35.16 6.98
N ARG A 624 -39.14 -35.06 6.51
CA ARG A 624 -40.24 -35.95 6.93
C ARG A 624 -39.97 -37.44 6.66
N ASP A 625 -39.07 -37.75 5.74
CA ASP A 625 -38.61 -39.11 5.40
C ASP A 625 -37.45 -39.61 6.28
N GLY A 626 -37.07 -38.87 7.33
CA GLY A 626 -35.97 -39.21 8.24
C GLY A 626 -34.55 -38.94 7.69
N LYS A 627 -34.42 -38.52 6.42
CA LYS A 627 -33.12 -38.19 5.82
C LYS A 627 -32.64 -36.80 6.22
N VAL A 628 -31.33 -36.61 6.24
CA VAL A 628 -30.70 -35.32 6.56
C VAL A 628 -31.12 -34.23 5.57
N SER A 629 -31.51 -33.08 6.09
CA SER A 629 -31.91 -31.87 5.36
C SER A 629 -30.73 -30.89 5.26
N TRP A 630 -29.90 -31.05 4.24
CA TRP A 630 -28.76 -30.15 3.98
C TRP A 630 -29.18 -28.69 3.74
N ARG A 631 -30.41 -28.45 3.27
CA ARG A 631 -30.95 -27.09 3.12
C ARG A 631 -31.20 -26.45 4.48
N GLN A 632 -31.90 -27.13 5.37
CA GLN A 632 -32.16 -26.61 6.72
C GLN A 632 -30.88 -26.49 7.55
N ALA A 633 -29.95 -27.44 7.43
CA ALA A 633 -28.65 -27.36 8.10
C ALA A 633 -27.86 -26.09 7.71
N ARG A 634 -27.84 -25.74 6.41
CA ARG A 634 -27.18 -24.51 5.92
C ARG A 634 -27.89 -23.23 6.36
N ILE A 635 -29.22 -23.26 6.48
CA ILE A 635 -30.00 -22.13 7.00
C ILE A 635 -29.70 -21.95 8.50
N ALA A 636 -29.71 -23.02 9.29
CA ALA A 636 -29.39 -22.98 10.71
C ALA A 636 -27.94 -22.56 10.99
N ALA A 637 -27.00 -22.90 10.10
CA ALA A 637 -25.62 -22.43 10.19
C ALA A 637 -25.49 -20.90 10.01
N ARG A 638 -26.44 -20.22 9.34
CA ARG A 638 -26.44 -18.76 9.15
C ARG A 638 -26.73 -18.00 10.45
N SER A 639 -27.79 -18.37 11.16
CA SER A 639 -28.28 -17.66 12.35
C SER A 639 -27.27 -17.64 13.52
N ASN A 640 -26.31 -18.57 13.52
CA ASN A 640 -25.28 -18.66 14.55
C ASN A 640 -23.99 -17.87 14.24
N ALA A 641 -23.77 -17.51 12.96
CA ALA A 641 -22.67 -16.63 12.57
C ALA A 641 -23.02 -15.15 12.82
N GLU A 642 -24.30 -14.79 12.71
CA GLU A 642 -24.82 -13.42 12.89
C GLU A 642 -24.93 -13.01 14.39
N SER A 643 -24.84 -13.96 15.34
CA SER A 643 -25.00 -13.75 16.79
C SER A 643 -23.72 -13.41 17.59
N GLY A 644 -22.60 -13.12 16.93
CA GLY A 644 -21.48 -12.40 17.55
C GLY A 644 -20.58 -13.17 18.54
N PHE A 645 -20.26 -14.44 18.30
CA PHE A 645 -19.23 -15.13 19.09
C PHE A 645 -17.82 -14.76 18.59
N ARG A 646 -17.15 -13.84 19.29
CA ARG A 646 -15.72 -13.51 19.08
C ARG A 646 -14.88 -14.77 19.31
N GLY A 647 -13.96 -15.01 18.38
CA GLY A 647 -13.06 -16.16 18.36
C GLY A 647 -12.29 -16.34 19.67
N TYR A 648 -12.25 -17.60 20.10
CA TYR A 648 -11.43 -18.09 21.18
C TYR A 648 -9.95 -17.89 20.83
N ASN A 649 -9.22 -17.21 21.73
CA ASN A 649 -7.76 -17.13 21.69
C ASN A 649 -7.17 -18.54 21.77
N ASP A 650 -6.14 -18.74 20.97
CA ASP A 650 -5.25 -19.89 21.01
C ASP A 650 -4.49 -19.88 22.35
N ARG A 651 -5.02 -20.58 23.35
CA ARG A 651 -4.32 -20.93 24.60
C ARG A 651 -4.52 -22.41 24.87
N SER A 652 -3.73 -23.25 24.19
CA SER A 652 -3.35 -24.57 24.70
C SER A 652 -2.26 -25.20 23.83
N ALA A 653 -1.03 -24.70 23.98
CA ALA A 653 0.19 -25.44 23.67
C ALA A 653 1.19 -25.25 24.82
N SER A 654 0.82 -25.78 25.99
CA SER A 654 1.74 -26.35 26.99
C SER A 654 0.91 -26.76 28.20
N ALA A 655 0.41 -27.99 28.16
CA ALA A 655 0.24 -28.77 29.36
C ALA A 655 1.37 -29.79 29.34
N ASP A 656 2.42 -29.55 30.12
CA ASP A 656 3.21 -30.61 30.72
C ASP A 656 3.78 -30.10 32.04
N GLY A 657 3.62 -30.91 33.09
CA GLY A 657 4.12 -30.62 34.44
C GLY A 657 3.07 -30.68 35.54
N LYS A 658 2.45 -31.84 35.74
CA LYS A 658 1.79 -32.18 37.01
C LYS A 658 2.85 -32.57 38.06
N ARG A 659 2.58 -32.15 39.31
CA ARG A 659 2.89 -32.80 40.61
C ARG A 659 4.33 -32.75 41.17
N ASN A 660 4.49 -32.10 42.33
CA ASN A 660 4.52 -32.69 43.69
C ASN A 660 4.53 -31.52 44.71
N GLN A 661 3.55 -31.44 45.61
CA GLN A 661 3.61 -31.87 47.03
C GLN A 661 4.64 -31.10 47.88
N ILE A 662 4.09 -30.42 48.90
CA ILE A 662 4.67 -29.66 50.02
C ILE A 662 5.03 -28.21 49.67
#